data_AF-A0A2E1YU26-F1
#
_entry.id   AF-A0A2E1YU26-F1
#
_cell.length_a   1.000
_cell.length_b   1.000
_cell.length_c   1.000
_cell.angle_alpha   90.00
_cell.angle_beta   90.00
_cell.angle_gamma   90.00
#
_symmetry.space_group_name_H-M   'P 1'
#
loop_
_entity.id
_entity.type
_entity.pdbx_description
1 polymer ?
#
loop_
_entity_poly.entity_id
_entity_poly.type
_entity_poly.pdbx_seq_one_letter_code
_entity_poly.pdbx_strand_id
1 'polypeptide(L)'
;MRRETSSTGKTNSRKDALGQSFFVYDTPGCFITSVDFYFLTKSKKLPVELQIRTMENGVPTDIVLGSTTLEPNNIEISIDGTLPSTFTFDSPVYLQQGEYVYILIADTDEYNIWISRVGDVEVSTAMSADTANIIIDKQPTLGTLFKSQNASTYTPTQTDDIKFTARKAQFSPGPASFRMYNAQLNTFADRNQLIPNPIEVFSRKANIGLTSAITDYTDKYIIGGKVLQNNTTASGFIESLNGALSGDHQGLNITNAGIGYSNGTFESVNFTTLTGDGFGATGIVTVSGGTIDSIAVVGTGTAYSVGDTVSATLGDNTLGRDLLLTVGLVTSVNSFSLTNISGEDFDLTNPIQYFDSSLGYGVTTSHLIPKSYNVNTDQNDGLHFRVLHNNHGMHQSNNTVEINGATGDKVSTKITVGFAASSFENISVGSSINFNFFEGSQVTTTNPGLALIGEEIISYTGVGENTLTGINTRGVDFSIPRTYDADTPISKYEIAGVSLRKINTTHNFANVTNNISDKITLDQYFLKITGNKYFTEDEIVGGSEVKASQNIMFESITPNVQTTNFEETFIETKVRTTSASSINGNEPSFVDKGFELISLNNDTLFETPRMIASKVNEDSKLAELPGAKSFTLEFTLETDNGNVSPVVDVFNSNLTATTRRINAPISDYRTDSRPNLLEEDPHNFNYLTKLINLESPATSLKVIMGIFKPPSADVRVLYRLKRVDGSQTNKIFSLMPGFNNLDVNDNIIDPKNNDGSSDTEKPSSIGTNFIDHTFTADNLPQFSAFQIKVELTSTNQATVPLIKDFRTIALA
;
A
#
# COMPACT_ATOMS: atom_id res chain seq x y z
N MET A 1 -29.61 11.84 -10.57
CA MET A 1 -29.59 10.40 -10.28
C MET A 1 -30.73 10.11 -9.30
N ARG A 2 -31.61 9.16 -9.63
CA ARG A 2 -32.89 8.89 -8.95
C ARG A 2 -32.61 8.35 -7.53
N ARG A 3 -33.24 8.92 -6.50
CA ARG A 3 -33.15 8.48 -5.10
C ARG A 3 -34.07 7.26 -4.95
N GLU A 4 -33.51 6.05 -4.97
CA GLU A 4 -34.20 4.84 -4.52
C GLU A 4 -34.06 4.75 -3.01
N THR A 5 -35.03 5.30 -2.28
CA THR A 5 -35.32 4.85 -0.92
C THR A 5 -35.81 3.42 -1.03
N SER A 6 -35.14 2.45 -0.39
CA SER A 6 -35.68 1.11 -0.19
C SER A 6 -36.84 1.19 0.80
N SER A 7 -37.98 1.73 0.36
CA SER A 7 -39.24 1.30 0.93
C SER A 7 -39.36 -0.16 0.52
N THR A 8 -39.17 -1.07 1.47
CA THR A 8 -39.84 -2.37 1.41
C THR A 8 -41.33 -2.05 1.39
N GLY A 9 -41.85 -1.78 0.19
CA GLY A 9 -43.26 -1.64 -0.07
C GLY A 9 -43.91 -2.98 0.17
N LYS A 10 -44.15 -3.32 1.44
CA LYS A 10 -45.24 -4.20 1.81
C LYS A 10 -46.49 -3.50 1.31
N THR A 11 -46.95 -3.93 0.14
CA THR A 11 -48.28 -3.58 -0.35
C THR A 11 -49.28 -3.96 0.73
N ASN A 12 -49.93 -2.96 1.33
CA ASN A 12 -50.97 -3.12 2.34
C ASN A 12 -52.02 -4.10 1.81
N SER A 13 -52.00 -5.36 2.29
CA SER A 13 -53.15 -6.22 2.18
C SER A 13 -54.26 -5.57 3.03
N ARG A 14 -55.40 -5.28 2.41
CA ARG A 14 -56.58 -4.68 3.05
C ARG A 14 -57.03 -5.53 4.24
N LYS A 15 -56.65 -5.12 5.45
CA LYS A 15 -56.97 -5.78 6.72
C LYS A 15 -57.70 -4.80 7.65
N ASP A 16 -58.66 -5.30 8.42
CA ASP A 16 -59.36 -4.48 9.39
C ASP A 16 -58.42 -4.07 10.51
N ALA A 17 -58.49 -2.78 10.84
CA ALA A 17 -57.52 -2.11 11.69
C ALA A 17 -58.27 -1.30 12.74
N LEU A 18 -57.77 -1.37 13.99
CA LEU A 18 -58.26 -0.57 15.10
C LEU A 18 -57.20 0.47 15.44
N GLY A 19 -57.58 1.75 15.42
CA GLY A 19 -56.66 2.87 15.60
C GLY A 19 -56.96 3.71 16.84
N GLN A 20 -55.95 4.12 17.60
CA GLN A 20 -56.10 5.12 18.67
C GLN A 20 -55.16 6.30 18.40
N SER A 21 -55.71 7.50 18.18
CA SER A 21 -54.85 8.69 18.05
C SER A 21 -54.33 9.17 19.40
N PHE A 22 -53.17 9.80 19.35
CA PHE A 22 -52.49 10.45 20.46
C PHE A 22 -51.68 11.64 19.95
N PHE A 23 -51.38 12.57 20.85
CA PHE A 23 -50.58 13.75 20.54
C PHE A 23 -49.26 13.70 21.32
N VAL A 24 -48.15 13.95 20.63
CA VAL A 24 -46.83 14.14 21.24
C VAL A 24 -46.67 15.62 21.55
N TYR A 25 -46.66 15.97 22.84
CA TYR A 25 -46.54 17.36 23.30
C TYR A 25 -45.10 17.83 23.47
N ASP A 26 -44.14 16.92 23.65
CA ASP A 26 -42.73 17.22 23.88
C ASP A 26 -42.10 17.93 22.66
N THR A 27 -41.32 18.99 22.90
CA THR A 27 -40.48 19.65 21.89
C THR A 27 -39.01 19.30 22.17
N PRO A 28 -38.19 18.91 21.17
CA PRO A 28 -38.51 18.75 19.75
C PRO A 28 -39.30 17.46 19.41
N GLY A 29 -39.51 16.57 20.36
CA GLY A 29 -40.24 15.31 20.18
C GLY A 29 -39.88 14.30 21.27
N CYS A 30 -40.19 13.02 21.04
CA CYS A 30 -39.74 11.94 21.90
C CYS A 30 -39.53 10.62 21.14
N PHE A 31 -38.79 9.69 21.74
CA PHE A 31 -38.61 8.34 21.20
C PHE A 31 -39.54 7.34 21.92
N ILE A 32 -40.46 6.70 21.21
CA ILE A 32 -41.34 5.65 21.75
C ILE A 32 -40.62 4.30 21.72
N THR A 33 -40.64 3.54 22.81
CA THR A 33 -39.92 2.27 22.94
C THR A 33 -40.84 1.05 22.96
N SER A 34 -42.00 1.18 23.61
CA SER A 34 -43.00 0.10 23.69
C SER A 34 -44.39 0.65 23.99
N VAL A 35 -45.40 -0.15 23.68
CA VAL A 35 -46.79 0.14 24.03
C VAL A 35 -47.43 -1.12 24.58
N ASP A 36 -48.08 -1.02 25.73
CA ASP A 36 -48.91 -2.09 26.27
C ASP A 36 -50.34 -1.94 25.79
N PHE A 37 -50.92 -3.05 25.37
CA PHE A 37 -52.35 -3.17 25.09
C PHE A 37 -52.94 -4.30 25.96
N TYR A 38 -54.24 -4.19 26.27
CA TYR A 38 -54.92 -5.10 27.21
C TYR A 38 -56.02 -5.87 26.49
N PHE A 39 -55.89 -7.19 26.40
CA PHE A 39 -56.81 -8.04 25.64
C PHE A 39 -57.80 -8.77 26.56
N LEU A 40 -59.04 -8.94 26.09
CA LEU A 40 -60.07 -9.79 26.70
C LEU A 40 -60.04 -11.19 26.08
N THR A 41 -59.87 -11.29 24.76
CA THR A 41 -59.74 -12.57 24.04
C THR A 41 -58.58 -12.51 23.06
N LYS A 42 -58.04 -13.69 22.71
CA LYS A 42 -56.94 -13.82 21.74
C LYS A 42 -57.17 -14.93 20.72
N SER A 43 -56.53 -14.80 19.56
CA SER A 43 -56.44 -15.89 18.59
C SER A 43 -55.53 -17.01 19.09
N LYS A 44 -55.75 -18.23 18.60
CA LYS A 44 -54.84 -19.37 18.84
C LYS A 44 -53.71 -19.48 17.81
N LYS A 45 -53.79 -18.75 16.70
CA LYS A 45 -52.92 -18.99 15.52
C LYS A 45 -52.33 -17.74 14.90
N LEU A 46 -53.04 -16.61 14.90
CA LEU A 46 -52.64 -15.43 14.11
C LEU A 46 -52.13 -14.31 15.00
N PRO A 47 -50.99 -13.68 14.67
CA PRO A 47 -50.39 -12.62 15.48
C PRO A 47 -51.14 -11.28 15.36
N VAL A 48 -50.79 -10.33 16.22
CA VAL A 48 -51.23 -8.94 16.15
C VAL A 48 -50.04 -8.07 15.78
N GLU A 49 -50.19 -7.21 14.78
CA GLU A 49 -49.21 -6.19 14.40
C GLU A 49 -49.62 -4.84 14.98
N LEU A 50 -48.67 -4.16 15.65
CA LEU A 50 -48.77 -2.76 16.04
C LEU A 50 -47.99 -1.91 15.03
N GLN A 51 -48.60 -0.83 14.55
CA GLN A 51 -47.95 0.21 13.75
C GLN A 51 -48.17 1.58 14.38
N ILE A 52 -47.18 2.47 14.29
CA ILE A 52 -47.35 3.91 14.51
C ILE A 52 -47.45 4.57 13.15
N ARG A 53 -48.47 5.39 12.91
CA ARG A 53 -48.67 6.11 11.65
C ARG A 53 -48.83 7.61 11.86
N THR A 54 -48.55 8.40 10.83
CA THR A 54 -48.86 9.83 10.83
C THR A 54 -50.35 10.08 10.66
N MET A 55 -50.81 11.27 11.05
CA MET A 55 -52.17 11.74 10.79
C MET A 55 -52.16 12.97 9.88
N GLU A 56 -53.16 13.08 9.02
CA GLU A 56 -53.39 14.23 8.16
C GLU A 56 -54.88 14.59 8.20
N ASN A 57 -55.21 15.86 8.45
CA ASN A 57 -56.60 16.35 8.58
C ASN A 57 -57.46 15.54 9.57
N GLY A 58 -56.85 15.06 10.66
CA GLY A 58 -57.55 14.31 11.72
C GLY A 58 -57.87 12.85 11.36
N VAL A 59 -57.28 12.29 10.28
CA VAL A 59 -57.41 10.86 9.95
C VAL A 59 -56.04 10.18 9.81
N PRO A 60 -55.93 8.87 10.13
CA PRO A 60 -54.72 8.08 9.89
C PRO A 60 -54.29 8.08 8.42
N THR A 61 -53.00 8.23 8.14
CA THR A 61 -52.43 8.01 6.81
C THR A 61 -51.89 6.58 6.66
N ASP A 62 -51.38 6.25 5.47
CA ASP A 62 -50.65 4.99 5.20
C ASP A 62 -49.15 5.07 5.50
N ILE A 63 -48.64 6.21 5.99
CA ILE A 63 -47.22 6.38 6.32
C ILE A 63 -46.94 5.77 7.69
N VAL A 64 -46.24 4.62 7.70
CA VAL A 64 -45.81 3.92 8.91
C VAL A 64 -44.45 4.43 9.37
N LEU A 65 -44.34 4.82 10.65
CA LEU A 65 -43.12 5.31 11.28
C LEU A 65 -42.39 4.23 12.09
N GLY A 66 -43.12 3.24 12.58
CA GLY A 66 -42.56 2.10 13.30
C GLY A 66 -43.59 0.98 13.40
N SER A 67 -43.13 -0.26 13.47
CA SER A 67 -44.00 -1.44 13.57
C SER A 67 -43.36 -2.54 14.38
N THR A 68 -44.16 -3.35 15.06
CA THR A 68 -43.73 -4.58 15.73
C THR A 68 -44.88 -5.57 15.74
N THR A 69 -44.58 -6.86 15.84
CA THR A 69 -45.59 -7.93 15.80
C THR A 69 -45.46 -8.81 17.04
N LEU A 70 -46.60 -9.10 17.67
CA LEU A 70 -46.66 -9.94 18.85
C LEU A 70 -47.39 -11.24 18.52
N GLU A 71 -46.72 -12.36 18.77
CA GLU A 71 -47.28 -13.69 18.58
C GLU A 71 -48.36 -14.02 19.63
N PRO A 72 -49.37 -14.84 19.30
CA PRO A 72 -50.48 -15.15 20.22
C PRO A 72 -50.06 -15.71 21.59
N ASN A 73 -48.92 -16.41 21.63
CA ASN A 73 -48.39 -16.98 22.86
C ASN A 73 -47.88 -15.92 23.84
N ASN A 74 -47.52 -14.73 23.33
CA ASN A 74 -47.03 -13.61 24.13
C ASN A 74 -48.14 -12.57 24.43
N ILE A 75 -49.38 -12.85 24.02
CA ILE A 75 -50.54 -12.04 24.35
C ILE A 75 -51.19 -12.58 25.62
N GLU A 76 -51.22 -11.72 26.63
CA GLU A 76 -51.89 -11.93 27.91
C GLU A 76 -53.33 -11.44 27.83
N ILE A 77 -54.25 -12.22 28.39
CA ILE A 77 -55.68 -11.89 28.45
C ILE A 77 -56.14 -11.76 29.90
N SER A 78 -57.02 -10.81 30.17
CA SER A 78 -57.63 -10.64 31.49
C SER A 78 -59.06 -10.13 31.38
N ILE A 79 -59.94 -10.61 32.26
CA ILE A 79 -61.37 -10.21 32.28
C ILE A 79 -61.60 -8.82 32.92
N ASP A 80 -60.58 -8.27 33.58
CA ASP A 80 -60.59 -6.96 34.25
C ASP A 80 -59.61 -5.97 33.57
N GLY A 81 -58.97 -6.39 32.48
CA GLY A 81 -58.01 -5.58 31.73
C GLY A 81 -56.76 -5.20 32.54
N THR A 82 -56.35 -6.01 33.52
CA THR A 82 -55.17 -5.72 34.36
C THR A 82 -53.86 -6.25 33.79
N LEU A 83 -53.89 -7.32 32.98
CA LEU A 83 -52.68 -7.95 32.43
C LEU A 83 -52.26 -7.29 31.09
N PRO A 84 -51.08 -6.67 31.00
CA PRO A 84 -50.60 -6.03 29.77
C PRO A 84 -49.98 -7.03 28.79
N SER A 85 -50.20 -6.80 27.50
CA SER A 85 -49.41 -7.38 26.41
C SER A 85 -48.51 -6.31 25.83
N THR A 86 -47.20 -6.44 26.03
CA THR A 86 -46.21 -5.42 25.65
C THR A 86 -45.70 -5.61 24.23
N PHE A 87 -45.92 -4.60 23.38
CA PHE A 87 -45.35 -4.49 22.06
C PHE A 87 -44.08 -3.64 22.13
N THR A 88 -42.91 -4.27 22.02
CA THR A 88 -41.61 -3.58 22.01
C THR A 88 -41.12 -3.42 20.58
N PHE A 89 -40.69 -2.21 20.21
CA PHE A 89 -40.07 -1.96 18.91
C PHE A 89 -38.60 -2.41 18.92
N ASP A 90 -38.11 -2.89 17.78
CA ASP A 90 -36.70 -3.30 17.62
C ASP A 90 -35.72 -2.15 17.88
N SER A 91 -36.15 -0.92 17.58
CA SER A 91 -35.44 0.33 17.89
C SER A 91 -36.44 1.42 18.31
N PRO A 92 -36.07 2.35 19.21
CA PRO A 92 -36.95 3.45 19.59
C PRO A 92 -37.40 4.28 18.37
N VAL A 93 -38.68 4.61 18.30
CA VAL A 93 -39.30 5.32 17.17
C VAL A 93 -39.39 6.81 17.50
N TYR A 94 -38.66 7.65 16.77
CA TYR A 94 -38.73 9.11 16.95
C TYR A 94 -40.05 9.67 16.42
N LEU A 95 -40.74 10.44 17.26
CA LEU A 95 -41.94 11.20 16.91
C LEU A 95 -41.70 12.68 17.25
N GLN A 96 -41.74 13.55 16.24
CA GLN A 96 -41.75 15.00 16.43
C GLN A 96 -43.05 15.44 17.12
N GLN A 97 -43.07 16.59 17.79
CA GLN A 97 -44.30 17.20 18.29
C GLN A 97 -45.42 17.20 17.23
N GLY A 98 -46.56 16.60 17.53
CA GLY A 98 -47.64 16.42 16.55
C GLY A 98 -48.60 15.28 16.86
N GLU A 99 -49.53 15.04 15.95
CA GLU A 99 -50.58 14.01 16.07
C GLU A 99 -50.20 12.72 15.33
N TYR A 100 -50.39 11.59 16.01
CA TYR A 100 -50.09 10.24 15.49
C TYR A 100 -51.17 9.26 15.92
N VAL A 101 -51.11 8.05 15.36
CA VAL A 101 -52.06 6.99 15.65
C VAL A 101 -51.36 5.64 15.82
N TYR A 102 -51.73 4.92 16.88
CA TYR A 102 -51.42 3.50 17.01
C TYR A 102 -52.44 2.70 16.23
N ILE A 103 -51.99 1.83 15.34
CA ILE A 103 -52.84 0.96 14.53
C ILE A 103 -52.55 -0.49 14.90
N LEU A 104 -53.57 -1.20 15.38
CA LEU A 104 -53.53 -2.64 15.62
C LEU A 104 -54.17 -3.36 14.43
N ILE A 105 -53.46 -4.35 13.90
CA ILE A 105 -53.89 -5.14 12.74
C ILE A 105 -53.80 -6.62 13.10
N ALA A 106 -54.90 -7.34 12.91
CA ALA A 106 -54.96 -8.79 13.03
C ALA A 106 -55.84 -9.35 11.93
N ASP A 107 -55.45 -10.49 11.35
CA ASP A 107 -56.19 -11.13 10.24
C ASP A 107 -57.27 -12.09 10.78
N THR A 108 -57.98 -11.66 11.82
CA THR A 108 -58.95 -12.46 12.59
C THR A 108 -59.82 -11.57 13.47
N ASP A 109 -61.05 -12.00 13.74
CA ASP A 109 -62.00 -11.39 14.67
C ASP A 109 -61.91 -11.98 16.09
N GLU A 110 -60.99 -12.91 16.34
CA GLU A 110 -60.82 -13.59 17.64
C GLU A 110 -60.22 -12.70 18.74
N TYR A 111 -59.60 -11.56 18.38
CA TYR A 111 -59.03 -10.61 19.34
C TYR A 111 -60.05 -9.56 19.78
N ASN A 112 -60.27 -9.46 21.09
CA ASN A 112 -61.00 -8.36 21.70
C ASN A 112 -60.05 -7.58 22.61
N ILE A 113 -60.05 -6.26 22.49
CA ILE A 113 -59.22 -5.35 23.30
C ILE A 113 -60.09 -4.52 24.22
N TRP A 114 -59.57 -4.19 25.40
CA TRP A 114 -60.23 -3.31 26.34
C TRP A 114 -60.27 -1.88 25.84
N ILE A 115 -61.47 -1.30 25.84
CA ILE A 115 -61.73 0.11 25.59
C ILE A 115 -62.42 0.71 26.81
N SER A 116 -62.25 2.02 27.01
CA SER A 116 -63.08 2.81 27.91
C SER A 116 -64.15 3.52 27.10
N ARG A 117 -65.39 3.57 27.59
CA ARG A 117 -66.49 4.34 27.00
C ARG A 117 -67.10 5.25 28.06
N VAL A 118 -67.33 6.52 27.70
CA VAL A 118 -67.95 7.49 28.60
C VAL A 118 -69.37 7.04 28.96
N GLY A 119 -69.66 6.99 30.27
CA GLY A 119 -70.94 6.55 30.83
C GLY A 119 -70.99 5.09 31.28
N ASP A 120 -69.98 4.27 30.94
CA ASP A 120 -69.89 2.88 31.39
C ASP A 120 -69.19 2.77 32.77
N VAL A 121 -69.48 1.67 33.50
CA VAL A 121 -68.81 1.36 34.77
C VAL A 121 -67.40 0.82 34.49
N GLU A 122 -66.41 1.31 35.23
CA GLU A 122 -65.03 0.85 35.12
C GLU A 122 -64.91 -0.64 35.49
N VAL A 123 -64.40 -1.45 34.55
CA VAL A 123 -64.35 -2.91 34.68
C VAL A 123 -63.54 -3.42 35.89
N SER A 124 -62.53 -2.66 36.33
CA SER A 124 -61.72 -2.97 37.52
C SER A 124 -62.52 -2.90 38.83
N THR A 125 -63.61 -2.12 38.84
CA THR A 125 -64.47 -1.89 40.00
C THR A 125 -65.83 -2.59 39.89
N ALA A 126 -66.18 -3.09 38.71
CA ALA A 126 -67.47 -3.71 38.39
C ALA A 126 -67.82 -4.96 39.21
N MET A 127 -66.84 -5.55 39.92
CA MET A 127 -67.02 -6.69 40.83
C MET A 127 -67.12 -6.26 42.32
N SER A 128 -67.09 -4.96 42.62
CA SER A 128 -67.26 -4.41 43.96
C SER A 128 -68.75 -4.15 44.28
N ALA A 129 -69.10 -3.98 45.55
CA ALA A 129 -70.47 -3.62 45.94
C ALA A 129 -70.92 -2.32 45.24
N ASP A 130 -72.19 -2.22 44.81
CA ASP A 130 -72.73 -1.14 43.94
C ASP A 130 -72.37 0.31 44.34
N THR A 131 -72.10 0.55 45.63
CA THR A 131 -71.66 1.85 46.16
C THR A 131 -70.19 2.20 45.91
N ALA A 132 -69.41 1.31 45.30
CA ALA A 132 -67.99 1.48 44.97
C ALA A 132 -67.69 1.43 43.46
N ASN A 133 -68.72 1.32 42.60
CA ASN A 133 -68.57 1.35 41.14
C ASN A 133 -68.14 2.75 40.69
N ILE A 134 -67.01 2.83 39.99
CA ILE A 134 -66.53 4.08 39.40
C ILE A 134 -67.13 4.19 37.99
N ILE A 135 -67.83 5.28 37.70
CA ILE A 135 -68.36 5.58 36.36
C ILE A 135 -67.30 6.38 35.61
N ILE A 136 -67.06 6.02 34.35
CA ILE A 136 -66.17 6.76 33.45
C ILE A 136 -66.87 8.07 33.05
N ASP A 137 -66.54 9.16 33.75
CA ASP A 137 -67.22 10.45 33.66
C ASP A 137 -66.52 11.47 32.73
N LYS A 138 -65.32 11.15 32.24
CA LYS A 138 -64.53 11.95 31.30
C LYS A 138 -63.71 11.08 30.35
N GLN A 139 -63.41 11.63 29.17
CA GLN A 139 -62.49 11.01 28.24
C GLN A 139 -61.05 11.04 28.81
N PRO A 140 -60.33 9.90 28.90
CA PRO A 140 -59.00 9.86 29.51
C PRO A 140 -57.90 10.56 28.70
N THR A 141 -58.02 10.59 27.36
CA THR A 141 -57.03 11.10 26.42
C THR A 141 -57.69 11.96 25.34
N LEU A 142 -57.06 13.05 24.89
CA LEU A 142 -57.60 13.97 23.86
C LEU A 142 -57.59 13.39 22.42
N GLY A 143 -57.60 12.06 22.26
CA GLY A 143 -57.52 11.34 20.98
C GLY A 143 -58.88 10.86 20.45
N THR A 144 -58.86 10.15 19.33
CA THR A 144 -60.03 9.53 18.69
C THR A 144 -59.76 8.06 18.38
N LEU A 145 -60.73 7.20 18.68
CA LEU A 145 -60.70 5.79 18.27
C LEU A 145 -61.22 5.66 16.83
N PHE A 146 -60.45 5.03 15.97
CA PHE A 146 -60.79 4.75 14.59
C PHE A 146 -61.12 3.28 14.43
N LYS A 147 -62.37 2.99 14.04
CA LYS A 147 -62.82 1.64 13.71
C LYS A 147 -62.91 1.51 12.19
N SER A 148 -62.13 0.61 11.61
CA SER A 148 -62.24 0.28 10.19
C SER A 148 -63.44 -0.64 9.95
N GLN A 149 -64.28 -0.33 8.96
CA GLN A 149 -65.39 -1.20 8.55
C GLN A 149 -65.08 -2.04 7.30
N ASN A 150 -64.05 -1.68 6.51
CA ASN A 150 -63.70 -2.32 5.23
C ASN A 150 -62.25 -2.05 4.81
N ALA A 151 -61.31 -2.04 5.77
CA ALA A 151 -59.89 -1.76 5.54
C ALA A 151 -59.54 -0.52 4.67
N SER A 152 -60.43 0.47 4.56
CA SER A 152 -60.29 1.63 3.65
C SER A 152 -60.99 2.90 4.13
N THR A 153 -61.92 2.81 5.07
CA THR A 153 -62.61 3.97 5.66
C THR A 153 -62.63 3.80 7.17
N TYR A 154 -62.05 4.77 7.87
CA TYR A 154 -62.08 4.82 9.33
C TYR A 154 -63.34 5.54 9.79
N THR A 155 -64.08 4.93 10.72
CA THR A 155 -65.17 5.58 11.45
C THR A 155 -64.62 6.11 12.78
N PRO A 156 -64.46 7.44 12.95
CA PRO A 156 -64.00 8.02 14.19
C PRO A 156 -65.08 7.90 15.28
N THR A 157 -64.69 7.49 16.48
CA THR A 157 -65.52 7.48 17.68
C THR A 157 -64.82 8.29 18.74
N GLN A 158 -65.47 9.36 19.21
CA GLN A 158 -64.92 10.26 20.24
C GLN A 158 -65.31 9.85 21.68
N THR A 159 -66.25 8.90 21.83
CA THR A 159 -66.74 8.43 23.12
C THR A 159 -66.00 7.20 23.65
N ASP A 160 -65.15 6.60 22.81
CA ASP A 160 -64.47 5.33 23.06
C ASP A 160 -62.96 5.55 22.93
N ASP A 161 -62.16 4.99 23.83
CA ASP A 161 -60.68 5.00 23.76
C ASP A 161 -60.11 3.62 24.08
N ILE A 162 -59.06 3.19 23.38
CA ILE A 162 -58.32 1.98 23.70
C ILE A 162 -57.60 2.14 25.03
N LYS A 163 -57.62 1.12 25.88
CA LYS A 163 -56.75 1.04 27.05
C LYS A 163 -55.33 0.71 26.60
N PHE A 164 -54.38 1.62 26.82
CA PHE A 164 -52.97 1.38 26.52
C PHE A 164 -52.05 2.10 27.50
N THR A 165 -50.81 1.62 27.59
CA THR A 165 -49.72 2.33 28.28
C THR A 165 -48.55 2.46 27.32
N ALA A 166 -48.26 3.66 26.84
CA ALA A 166 -47.10 3.93 26.00
C ALA A 166 -45.88 4.31 26.85
N ARG A 167 -44.70 3.80 26.47
CA ARG A 167 -43.42 4.14 27.09
C ARG A 167 -42.54 4.89 26.08
N LYS A 168 -41.93 5.97 26.55
CA LYS A 168 -40.88 6.70 25.84
C LYS A 168 -39.51 6.46 26.47
N ALA A 169 -38.46 6.65 25.69
CA ALA A 169 -37.10 6.69 26.19
C ALA A 169 -36.89 7.91 27.09
N GLN A 170 -36.05 7.73 28.11
CA GLN A 170 -35.55 8.81 28.96
C GLN A 170 -34.02 8.74 28.91
N PHE A 171 -33.41 9.58 28.09
CA PHE A 171 -31.96 9.68 27.95
C PHE A 171 -31.37 10.44 29.14
N SER A 172 -30.19 10.01 29.58
CA SER A 172 -29.44 10.70 30.62
C SER A 172 -28.86 12.01 30.06
N PRO A 173 -29.08 13.16 30.71
CA PRO A 173 -28.44 14.40 30.31
C PRO A 173 -26.92 14.33 30.43
N GLY A 174 -26.24 15.05 29.55
CA GLY A 174 -24.77 15.14 29.49
C GLY A 174 -24.12 14.20 28.46
N PRO A 175 -22.78 14.23 28.37
CA PRO A 175 -22.05 13.55 27.32
C PRO A 175 -21.87 12.05 27.58
N ALA A 176 -22.04 11.26 26.52
CA ALA A 176 -21.69 9.85 26.46
C ALA A 176 -20.90 9.57 25.18
N SER A 177 -19.85 8.75 25.27
CA SER A 177 -18.98 8.47 24.11
C SER A 177 -19.00 7.00 23.72
N PHE A 178 -18.95 6.75 22.41
CA PHE A 178 -18.66 5.43 21.87
C PHE A 178 -17.57 5.53 20.80
N ARG A 179 -16.91 4.41 20.53
CA ARG A 179 -15.75 4.32 19.64
C ARG A 179 -15.97 3.28 18.56
N MET A 180 -15.54 3.62 17.35
CA MET A 180 -15.39 2.71 16.22
C MET A 180 -13.90 2.55 15.95
N TYR A 181 -13.45 1.31 15.78
CA TYR A 181 -12.07 0.99 15.44
C TYR A 181 -11.97 0.65 13.95
N ASN A 182 -10.80 0.85 13.34
CA ASN A 182 -10.59 0.37 11.98
C ASN A 182 -10.83 -1.14 11.88
N ALA A 183 -11.37 -1.56 10.74
CA ALA A 183 -11.45 -2.98 10.41
C ALA A 183 -10.03 -3.60 10.42
N GLN A 184 -9.96 -4.87 10.79
CA GLN A 184 -8.72 -5.62 10.65
C GLN A 184 -8.37 -5.72 9.17
N LEU A 185 -7.21 -5.18 8.80
CA LEU A 185 -6.67 -5.31 7.45
C LEU A 185 -6.07 -6.72 7.30
N ASN A 186 -6.95 -7.71 7.11
CA ASN A 186 -6.55 -9.09 6.84
C ASN A 186 -5.74 -9.18 5.54
N THR A 187 -4.84 -10.15 5.48
CA THR A 187 -3.94 -10.41 4.35
C THR A 187 -4.66 -10.91 3.09
N PHE A 188 -5.99 -11.04 3.10
CA PHE A 188 -6.73 -11.89 2.16
C PHE A 188 -7.93 -11.25 1.47
N ALA A 189 -8.12 -9.92 1.59
CA ALA A 189 -9.06 -9.19 0.73
C ALA A 189 -8.46 -8.97 -0.66
N ASP A 190 -9.31 -8.85 -1.70
CA ASP A 190 -8.88 -8.64 -3.11
C ASP A 190 -7.90 -7.46 -3.27
N ARG A 191 -8.00 -6.45 -2.40
CA ARG A 191 -7.09 -5.29 -2.37
C ARG A 191 -5.61 -5.65 -2.12
N ASN A 192 -5.33 -6.77 -1.47
CA ASN A 192 -3.97 -7.19 -1.12
C ASN A 192 -3.36 -8.12 -2.17
N GLN A 193 -4.10 -8.49 -3.22
CA GLN A 193 -3.56 -9.25 -4.33
C GLN A 193 -2.61 -8.37 -5.14
N LEU A 194 -1.41 -8.89 -5.35
CA LEU A 194 -0.38 -8.21 -6.12
C LEU A 194 -0.56 -8.48 -7.62
N ILE A 195 0.19 -7.73 -8.44
CA ILE A 195 0.25 -8.00 -9.88
C ILE A 195 0.83 -9.41 -10.13
N PRO A 196 0.52 -10.05 -11.27
CA PRO A 196 1.13 -11.34 -11.61
C PRO A 196 2.64 -11.26 -11.67
N ASN A 197 3.31 -12.28 -11.11
CA ASN A 197 4.76 -12.35 -10.92
C ASN A 197 5.35 -11.10 -10.27
N PRO A 198 4.91 -10.73 -9.05
CA PRO A 198 5.32 -9.50 -8.40
C PRO A 198 6.69 -9.58 -7.73
N ILE A 199 7.33 -10.76 -7.72
CA ILE A 199 8.60 -10.99 -7.03
C ILE A 199 9.71 -11.00 -8.06
N GLU A 200 10.74 -10.22 -7.81
CA GLU A 200 11.97 -10.23 -8.61
C GLU A 200 13.13 -10.64 -7.73
N VAL A 201 13.81 -11.71 -8.10
CA VAL A 201 14.94 -12.27 -7.38
C VAL A 201 16.24 -11.91 -8.09
N PHE A 202 17.28 -11.69 -7.29
CA PHE A 202 18.60 -11.32 -7.79
C PHE A 202 19.61 -12.37 -7.36
N SER A 203 20.25 -12.98 -8.34
CA SER A 203 21.32 -13.93 -8.16
C SER A 203 22.52 -13.31 -7.45
N ARG A 204 23.32 -14.17 -6.82
CA ARG A 204 24.58 -13.75 -6.22
C ARG A 204 25.62 -13.43 -7.29
N LYS A 205 26.16 -12.21 -7.24
CA LYS A 205 27.25 -11.74 -8.11
C LYS A 205 28.52 -11.42 -7.32
N ALA A 206 29.68 -11.63 -7.93
CA ALA A 206 30.97 -11.29 -7.34
C ALA A 206 32.05 -11.05 -8.39
N ASN A 207 33.00 -10.19 -8.04
CA ASN A 207 34.20 -9.93 -8.83
C ASN A 207 35.40 -10.71 -8.29
N ILE A 208 36.06 -11.45 -9.19
CA ILE A 208 37.27 -12.23 -8.91
C ILE A 208 38.45 -11.60 -9.63
N GLY A 209 39.39 -11.05 -8.88
CA GLY A 209 40.70 -10.67 -9.42
C GLY A 209 41.63 -11.88 -9.42
N LEU A 210 42.45 -12.06 -10.45
CA LEU A 210 43.33 -13.22 -10.59
C LEU A 210 44.80 -12.84 -10.40
N THR A 211 45.62 -13.81 -9.99
CA THR A 211 47.08 -13.63 -9.85
C THR A 211 47.81 -13.55 -11.19
N SER A 212 47.19 -13.99 -12.28
CA SER A 212 47.74 -13.99 -13.63
C SER A 212 46.65 -13.70 -14.67
N ALA A 213 47.06 -13.28 -15.87
CA ALA A 213 46.14 -13.03 -16.97
C ALA A 213 45.56 -14.34 -17.52
N ILE A 214 44.31 -14.28 -17.96
CA ILE A 214 43.62 -15.36 -18.64
C ILE A 214 44.11 -15.37 -20.09
N THR A 215 44.74 -16.46 -20.53
CA THR A 215 45.22 -16.61 -21.92
C THR A 215 44.20 -17.31 -22.82
N ASP A 216 43.32 -18.12 -22.23
CA ASP A 216 42.42 -19.04 -22.94
C ASP A 216 40.95 -18.54 -22.90
N TYR A 217 40.75 -17.23 -22.78
CA TYR A 217 39.43 -16.60 -22.61
C TYR A 217 38.58 -16.57 -23.89
N THR A 218 39.17 -16.91 -25.04
CA THR A 218 38.44 -17.03 -26.31
C THR A 218 37.73 -18.38 -26.46
N ASP A 219 38.21 -19.42 -25.77
CA ASP A 219 37.80 -20.80 -26.03
C ASP A 219 37.26 -21.50 -24.77
N LYS A 220 37.79 -21.20 -23.57
CA LYS A 220 37.46 -21.92 -22.32
C LYS A 220 36.74 -21.04 -21.32
N TYR A 221 37.33 -19.89 -21.00
CA TYR A 221 36.79 -18.93 -20.03
C TYR A 221 36.03 -17.82 -20.76
N ILE A 222 34.96 -18.20 -21.45
CA ILE A 222 34.13 -17.30 -22.26
C ILE A 222 32.97 -16.72 -21.44
N ILE A 223 32.43 -15.58 -21.88
CA ILE A 223 31.19 -15.01 -21.32
C ILE A 223 30.05 -16.03 -21.46
N GLY A 224 29.26 -16.21 -20.39
CA GLY A 224 28.24 -17.24 -20.25
C GLY A 224 28.79 -18.63 -19.90
N GLY A 225 30.11 -18.82 -19.91
CA GLY A 225 30.75 -20.07 -19.51
C GLY A 225 30.66 -20.32 -18.01
N LYS A 226 30.42 -21.57 -17.61
CA LYS A 226 30.43 -21.97 -16.20
C LYS A 226 31.84 -22.16 -15.70
N VAL A 227 32.13 -21.58 -14.54
CA VAL A 227 33.38 -21.78 -13.79
C VAL A 227 33.10 -22.52 -12.49
N LEU A 228 34.09 -23.31 -12.08
CA LEU A 228 34.14 -24.08 -10.84
C LEU A 228 35.44 -23.71 -10.13
N GLN A 229 35.54 -24.00 -8.84
CA GLN A 229 36.83 -23.96 -8.15
C GLN A 229 37.19 -25.36 -7.64
N ASN A 230 38.46 -25.72 -7.83
CA ASN A 230 38.95 -27.02 -7.44
C ASN A 230 38.86 -27.20 -5.92
N ASN A 231 38.49 -28.40 -5.44
CA ASN A 231 38.34 -28.74 -4.01
C ASN A 231 37.33 -27.90 -3.20
N THR A 232 36.48 -27.10 -3.86
CA THR A 232 35.37 -26.41 -3.20
C THR A 232 34.07 -26.71 -3.93
N THR A 233 32.95 -26.27 -3.37
CA THR A 233 31.65 -26.33 -4.04
C THR A 233 31.31 -25.06 -4.84
N ALA A 234 32.23 -24.08 -4.87
CA ALA A 234 32.01 -22.79 -5.50
C ALA A 234 31.84 -22.92 -7.02
N SER A 235 30.78 -22.33 -7.55
CA SER A 235 30.56 -22.24 -8.98
C SER A 235 29.81 -20.97 -9.36
N GLY A 236 29.97 -20.53 -10.60
CA GLY A 236 29.26 -19.38 -11.14
C GLY A 236 29.40 -19.32 -12.66
N PHE A 237 28.83 -18.29 -13.26
CA PHE A 237 28.89 -18.06 -14.70
C PHE A 237 29.58 -16.73 -14.98
N ILE A 238 30.42 -16.69 -16.01
CA ILE A 238 31.16 -15.47 -16.38
C ILE A 238 30.18 -14.48 -17.01
N GLU A 239 29.92 -13.36 -16.33
CA GLU A 239 29.12 -12.24 -16.82
C GLU A 239 29.98 -11.30 -17.67
N SER A 240 31.18 -10.97 -17.19
CA SER A 240 32.15 -10.17 -17.94
C SER A 240 33.59 -10.58 -17.67
N LEU A 241 34.46 -10.18 -18.61
CA LEU A 241 35.89 -10.39 -18.59
C LEU A 241 36.55 -9.02 -18.60
N ASN A 242 37.17 -8.64 -17.48
CA ASN A 242 37.81 -7.34 -17.32
C ASN A 242 39.33 -7.53 -17.15
N GLY A 243 40.09 -6.46 -17.29
CA GLY A 243 41.54 -6.59 -17.39
C GLY A 243 42.37 -5.47 -16.78
N ALA A 244 43.67 -5.56 -17.02
CA ALA A 244 44.63 -4.54 -16.68
C ALA A 244 44.61 -3.41 -17.72
N LEU A 245 44.72 -2.17 -17.26
CA LEU A 245 44.93 -1.01 -18.12
C LEU A 245 46.17 -1.21 -18.98
N SER A 246 46.17 -0.66 -20.19
CA SER A 246 47.42 -0.50 -20.93
C SER A 246 48.37 0.38 -20.12
N GLY A 247 49.66 0.01 -20.09
CA GLY A 247 50.70 0.87 -19.54
C GLY A 247 50.86 2.16 -20.34
N ASP A 248 51.58 3.10 -19.74
CA ASP A 248 51.91 4.40 -20.30
C ASP A 248 50.65 5.23 -20.66
N HIS A 249 50.68 6.02 -21.73
CA HIS A 249 49.63 7.00 -22.05
C HIS A 249 48.36 6.41 -22.68
N GLN A 250 48.29 5.09 -22.87
CA GLN A 250 47.20 4.44 -23.61
C GLN A 250 46.09 3.89 -22.69
N GLY A 251 46.38 3.70 -21.40
CA GLY A 251 45.42 3.10 -20.47
C GLY A 251 44.25 4.02 -20.12
N LEU A 252 44.50 5.32 -19.96
CA LEU A 252 43.53 6.32 -19.53
C LEU A 252 43.52 7.52 -20.47
N ASN A 253 42.32 7.95 -20.85
CA ASN A 253 42.07 9.16 -21.60
C ASN A 253 41.62 10.29 -20.66
N ILE A 254 42.16 11.49 -20.84
CA ILE A 254 41.72 12.68 -20.11
C ILE A 254 40.38 13.13 -20.70
N THR A 255 39.31 12.94 -19.93
CA THR A 255 37.95 13.35 -20.32
C THR A 255 37.60 14.72 -19.76
N ASN A 256 38.11 15.02 -18.56
CA ASN A 256 38.18 16.35 -17.99
C ASN A 256 39.53 16.52 -17.30
N ALA A 257 40.32 17.50 -17.75
CA ALA A 257 41.61 17.82 -17.15
C ALA A 257 41.49 18.48 -15.76
N GLY A 258 40.26 18.81 -15.34
CA GLY A 258 39.98 19.52 -14.10
C GLY A 258 40.66 20.90 -14.04
N ILE A 259 40.58 21.58 -12.90
CA ILE A 259 41.13 22.93 -12.72
C ILE A 259 41.71 23.13 -11.33
N GLY A 260 42.68 24.05 -11.22
CA GLY A 260 43.21 24.54 -9.93
C GLY A 260 44.26 23.63 -9.29
N TYR A 261 44.85 22.71 -10.07
CA TYR A 261 45.95 21.86 -9.61
C TYR A 261 47.27 22.64 -9.55
N SER A 262 48.16 22.28 -8.63
CA SER A 262 49.51 22.85 -8.60
C SER A 262 50.38 22.25 -9.71
N ASN A 263 51.06 23.11 -10.48
CA ASN A 263 51.95 22.66 -11.55
C ASN A 263 53.07 21.76 -11.00
N GLY A 264 53.38 20.68 -11.73
CA GLY A 264 54.40 19.71 -11.34
C GLY A 264 54.10 18.31 -11.88
N THR A 265 55.00 17.38 -11.60
CA THR A 265 54.83 15.95 -11.89
C THR A 265 54.61 15.21 -10.59
N PHE A 266 53.51 14.46 -10.53
CA PHE A 266 53.12 13.64 -9.39
C PHE A 266 53.41 12.19 -9.73
N GLU A 267 54.36 11.61 -9.01
CA GLU A 267 54.74 10.21 -9.13
C GLU A 267 53.86 9.33 -8.23
N SER A 268 53.58 8.09 -8.65
CA SER A 268 52.83 7.10 -7.86
C SER A 268 51.42 7.54 -7.44
N VAL A 269 50.72 8.25 -8.33
CA VAL A 269 49.33 8.65 -8.14
C VAL A 269 48.43 7.42 -8.13
N ASN A 270 47.62 7.26 -7.09
CA ASN A 270 46.60 6.22 -7.04
C ASN A 270 45.37 6.67 -7.82
N PHE A 271 44.92 5.82 -8.74
CA PHE A 271 43.69 6.06 -9.48
C PHE A 271 42.51 5.41 -8.77
N THR A 272 41.47 6.20 -8.55
CA THR A 272 40.23 5.77 -7.90
C THR A 272 39.15 5.61 -8.96
N THR A 273 38.62 4.40 -9.10
CA THR A 273 37.53 4.10 -10.01
C THR A 273 36.24 4.75 -9.54
N LEU A 274 35.53 5.40 -10.45
CA LEU A 274 34.23 6.02 -10.23
C LEU A 274 33.08 5.16 -10.78
N THR A 275 33.32 4.45 -11.89
CA THR A 275 32.39 3.47 -12.47
C THR A 275 33.15 2.21 -12.88
N GLY A 276 32.51 1.04 -12.78
CA GLY A 276 33.14 -0.26 -12.99
C GLY A 276 33.87 -0.79 -11.74
N ASP A 277 34.53 -1.94 -11.89
CA ASP A 277 35.13 -2.70 -10.78
C ASP A 277 36.66 -2.66 -10.74
N GLY A 278 37.25 -1.80 -11.58
CA GLY A 278 38.69 -1.53 -11.64
C GLY A 278 39.28 -1.13 -10.29
N PHE A 279 40.45 -1.65 -9.92
CA PHE A 279 41.20 -1.15 -8.77
C PHE A 279 42.72 -1.35 -8.89
N GLY A 280 43.45 -0.59 -8.08
CA GLY A 280 44.90 -0.75 -7.91
C GLY A 280 45.75 -0.24 -9.07
N ALA A 281 45.18 0.54 -9.99
CA ALA A 281 45.99 1.25 -10.99
C ALA A 281 46.72 2.43 -10.34
N THR A 282 47.97 2.61 -10.73
CA THR A 282 48.82 3.73 -10.31
C THR A 282 49.55 4.33 -11.50
N GLY A 283 49.94 5.59 -11.41
CA GLY A 283 50.64 6.23 -12.52
C GLY A 283 51.32 7.53 -12.17
N ILE A 284 51.73 8.22 -13.23
CA ILE A 284 52.36 9.53 -13.20
C ILE A 284 51.37 10.51 -13.80
N VAL A 285 51.16 11.65 -13.13
CA VAL A 285 50.28 12.72 -13.60
C VAL A 285 51.10 14.00 -13.68
N THR A 286 51.13 14.63 -14.85
CA THR A 286 51.80 15.92 -15.06
C THR A 286 50.77 17.03 -15.19
N VAL A 287 50.99 18.11 -14.43
CA VAL A 287 50.13 19.29 -14.38
C VAL A 287 50.88 20.48 -14.95
N SER A 288 50.27 21.15 -15.92
CA SER A 288 50.77 22.39 -16.52
C SER A 288 49.62 23.38 -16.68
N GLY A 289 49.87 24.67 -16.39
CA GLY A 289 48.84 25.70 -16.48
C GLY A 289 47.65 25.53 -15.52
N GLY A 290 47.81 24.74 -14.45
CA GLY A 290 46.76 24.48 -13.47
C GLY A 290 45.75 23.38 -13.84
N THR A 291 45.97 22.67 -14.95
CA THR A 291 45.13 21.55 -15.44
C THR A 291 46.00 20.33 -15.71
N ILE A 292 45.41 19.13 -15.74
CA ILE A 292 46.15 17.92 -16.10
C ILE A 292 46.58 17.98 -17.57
N ASP A 293 47.88 17.84 -17.83
CA ASP A 293 48.49 17.88 -19.16
C ASP A 293 48.67 16.47 -19.75
N SER A 294 49.17 15.54 -18.93
CA SER A 294 49.39 14.15 -19.36
C SER A 294 49.31 13.16 -18.20
N ILE A 295 49.02 11.91 -18.56
CA ILE A 295 48.89 10.78 -17.64
C ILE A 295 49.57 9.57 -18.23
N ALA A 296 50.41 8.89 -17.44
CA ALA A 296 51.04 7.64 -17.80
C ALA A 296 50.74 6.58 -16.74
N VAL A 297 50.12 5.46 -17.15
CA VAL A 297 49.83 4.33 -16.26
C VAL A 297 51.10 3.52 -16.02
N VAL A 298 51.45 3.29 -14.75
CA VAL A 298 52.62 2.51 -14.33
C VAL A 298 52.17 1.18 -13.73
N GLY A 299 51.32 1.23 -12.71
CA GLY A 299 50.60 0.07 -12.20
C GLY A 299 49.31 -0.10 -12.99
N THR A 300 49.19 -1.20 -13.73
CA THR A 300 48.05 -1.42 -14.64
C THR A 300 46.78 -1.91 -13.95
N GLY A 301 46.89 -2.34 -12.69
CA GLY A 301 45.77 -2.75 -11.84
C GLY A 301 45.02 -4.01 -12.30
N THR A 302 43.80 -4.17 -11.82
CA THR A 302 42.92 -5.34 -12.03
C THR A 302 41.49 -4.83 -12.16
N ALA A 303 40.58 -5.49 -12.89
CA ALA A 303 39.17 -5.08 -12.83
C ALA A 303 38.64 -4.21 -13.97
N TYR A 304 39.52 -3.59 -14.78
CA TYR A 304 39.15 -2.46 -15.63
C TYR A 304 38.51 -2.88 -16.95
N SER A 305 37.50 -2.12 -17.35
CA SER A 305 36.80 -2.22 -18.63
C SER A 305 36.88 -0.92 -19.42
N VAL A 306 36.94 -1.01 -20.74
CA VAL A 306 36.98 0.19 -21.62
C VAL A 306 35.70 0.99 -21.42
N GLY A 307 35.85 2.30 -21.18
CA GLY A 307 34.74 3.21 -20.88
C GLY A 307 34.51 3.49 -19.39
N ASP A 308 35.08 2.69 -18.48
CA ASP A 308 35.03 2.94 -17.04
C ASP A 308 35.62 4.33 -16.73
N THR A 309 35.04 5.03 -15.77
CA THR A 309 35.51 6.34 -15.35
C THR A 309 36.35 6.26 -14.09
N VAL A 310 37.40 7.06 -14.05
CA VAL A 310 38.44 7.03 -13.02
C VAL A 310 38.83 8.46 -12.66
N SER A 311 39.23 8.70 -11.43
CA SER A 311 39.78 9.98 -10.98
C SER A 311 41.03 9.77 -10.12
N ALA A 312 41.63 10.86 -9.66
CA ALA A 312 42.79 10.83 -8.78
C ALA A 312 42.88 12.11 -7.94
N THR A 313 43.50 11.97 -6.76
CA THR A 313 43.93 13.10 -5.93
C THR A 313 45.44 13.27 -6.10
N LEU A 314 45.90 14.52 -6.24
CA LEU A 314 47.30 14.85 -6.46
C LEU A 314 47.91 15.54 -5.24
N GLY A 315 48.94 14.93 -4.63
CA GLY A 315 49.64 15.47 -3.47
C GLY A 315 48.81 15.47 -2.17
N ASP A 316 49.30 16.20 -1.16
CA ASP A 316 48.72 16.25 0.20
C ASP A 316 47.73 17.43 0.39
N ASN A 317 47.62 18.29 -0.61
CA ASN A 317 46.86 19.52 -0.62
C ASN A 317 45.60 19.32 -1.48
N THR A 318 44.42 19.64 -0.96
CA THR A 318 43.10 19.53 -1.64
C THR A 318 42.90 20.59 -2.75
N LEU A 319 44.00 21.06 -3.35
CA LEU A 319 44.00 22.02 -4.44
C LEU A 319 43.81 21.28 -5.76
N GLY A 320 42.72 21.57 -6.46
CA GLY A 320 42.34 20.94 -7.71
C GLY A 320 41.02 20.18 -7.62
N ARG A 321 40.19 20.28 -8.65
CA ARG A 321 38.88 19.61 -8.71
C ARG A 321 38.53 19.17 -10.13
N ASP A 322 37.54 18.27 -10.20
CA ASP A 322 36.85 17.85 -11.44
C ASP A 322 37.69 17.07 -12.46
N LEU A 323 38.81 16.45 -12.02
CA LEU A 323 39.53 15.47 -12.84
C LEU A 323 38.64 14.25 -13.12
N LEU A 324 38.42 13.98 -14.40
CA LEU A 324 37.70 12.81 -14.88
C LEU A 324 38.48 12.14 -16.00
N LEU A 325 38.78 10.87 -15.82
CA LEU A 325 39.48 10.02 -16.76
C LEU A 325 38.55 8.92 -17.22
N THR A 326 38.81 8.39 -18.40
CA THR A 326 38.09 7.25 -18.95
C THR A 326 39.07 6.19 -19.40
N VAL A 327 38.79 4.93 -19.07
CA VAL A 327 39.60 3.79 -19.50
C VAL A 327 39.56 3.69 -21.02
N GLY A 328 40.72 3.87 -21.65
CA GLY A 328 40.88 3.86 -23.09
C GLY A 328 41.18 2.47 -23.64
N LEU A 329 42.16 1.78 -23.05
CA LEU A 329 42.62 0.48 -23.51
C LEU A 329 42.94 -0.47 -22.36
N VAL A 330 42.47 -1.70 -22.49
CA VAL A 330 42.72 -2.84 -21.59
C VAL A 330 43.47 -3.91 -22.38
N THR A 331 44.57 -4.43 -21.83
CA THR A 331 45.51 -5.28 -22.60
C THR A 331 45.66 -6.70 -22.08
N SER A 332 45.20 -6.99 -20.85
CA SER A 332 45.34 -8.32 -20.24
C SER A 332 44.15 -8.63 -19.35
N VAL A 333 43.27 -9.54 -19.78
CA VAL A 333 42.12 -9.99 -18.97
C VAL A 333 42.64 -10.68 -17.72
N ASN A 334 42.34 -10.14 -16.55
CA ASN A 334 42.89 -10.62 -15.27
C ASN A 334 41.83 -10.73 -14.17
N SER A 335 40.55 -10.70 -14.55
CA SER A 335 39.44 -10.83 -13.62
C SER A 335 38.18 -11.39 -14.27
N PHE A 336 37.34 -12.00 -13.44
CA PHE A 336 35.97 -12.36 -13.77
C PHE A 336 34.99 -11.46 -13.01
N SER A 337 33.92 -11.04 -13.68
CA SER A 337 32.66 -10.74 -13.00
C SER A 337 31.79 -11.98 -13.14
N LEU A 338 31.38 -12.57 -12.02
CA LEU A 338 30.58 -13.78 -11.98
C LEU A 338 29.14 -13.47 -11.55
N THR A 339 28.20 -14.18 -12.15
CA THR A 339 26.78 -14.22 -11.78
C THR A 339 26.34 -15.65 -11.46
N ASN A 340 25.13 -15.81 -10.92
CA ASN A 340 24.53 -17.10 -10.57
C ASN A 340 25.47 -17.94 -9.68
N ILE A 341 26.12 -17.28 -8.71
CA ILE A 341 27.08 -17.94 -7.82
C ILE A 341 26.34 -18.87 -6.86
N SER A 342 26.81 -20.12 -6.79
CA SER A 342 26.25 -21.16 -5.93
C SER A 342 27.36 -21.92 -5.18
N GLY A 343 27.01 -22.53 -4.06
CA GLY A 343 27.95 -23.29 -3.22
C GLY A 343 28.66 -22.38 -2.22
N GLU A 344 29.87 -22.78 -1.83
CA GLU A 344 30.78 -21.99 -1.00
C GLU A 344 31.31 -20.75 -1.74
N ASP A 345 31.91 -19.83 -0.98
CA ASP A 345 32.64 -18.72 -1.56
C ASP A 345 33.91 -19.19 -2.28
N PHE A 346 34.29 -18.46 -3.33
CA PHE A 346 35.57 -18.71 -3.98
C PHE A 346 36.71 -18.32 -3.03
N ASP A 347 37.63 -19.25 -2.79
CA ASP A 347 38.80 -19.01 -1.94
C ASP A 347 40.02 -18.49 -2.74
N LEU A 348 41.05 -18.02 -2.05
CA LEU A 348 42.25 -17.42 -2.66
C LEU A 348 43.41 -18.41 -2.83
N THR A 349 43.16 -19.71 -2.66
CA THR A 349 44.19 -20.76 -2.63
C THR A 349 44.03 -21.80 -3.72
N ASN A 350 42.79 -22.11 -4.10
CA ASN A 350 42.46 -23.16 -5.06
C ASN A 350 42.30 -22.59 -6.47
N PRO A 351 42.78 -23.32 -7.50
CA PRO A 351 42.69 -22.87 -8.88
C PRO A 351 41.25 -22.91 -9.42
N ILE A 352 40.93 -21.95 -10.28
CA ILE A 352 39.68 -21.89 -11.05
C ILE A 352 39.72 -22.94 -12.17
N GLN A 353 38.60 -23.62 -12.35
CA GLN A 353 38.33 -24.59 -13.41
C GLN A 353 37.27 -24.03 -14.35
N TYR A 354 37.43 -24.25 -15.66
CA TYR A 354 36.29 -24.10 -16.57
C TYR A 354 35.50 -25.41 -16.56
N PHE A 355 34.19 -25.32 -16.77
CA PHE A 355 33.35 -26.50 -16.92
C PHE A 355 33.39 -26.99 -18.36
N ASP A 356 33.86 -28.22 -18.58
CA ASP A 356 33.79 -28.88 -19.88
C ASP A 356 32.45 -29.62 -19.99
N SER A 357 31.57 -29.14 -20.86
CA SER A 357 30.23 -29.71 -21.07
C SER A 357 30.26 -31.10 -21.72
N SER A 358 31.32 -31.44 -22.45
CA SER A 358 31.48 -32.75 -23.08
C SER A 358 31.90 -33.81 -22.06
N LEU A 359 32.71 -33.40 -21.07
CA LEU A 359 33.19 -34.28 -20.00
C LEU A 359 32.24 -34.29 -18.79
N GLY A 360 31.48 -33.23 -18.58
CA GLY A 360 30.54 -33.08 -17.47
C GLY A 360 31.19 -32.70 -16.13
N TYR A 361 32.45 -32.26 -16.12
CA TYR A 361 33.18 -31.87 -14.91
C TYR A 361 34.17 -30.70 -15.15
N GLY A 362 34.69 -30.13 -14.06
CA GLY A 362 35.64 -29.02 -14.10
C GLY A 362 37.05 -29.45 -14.51
N VAL A 363 37.68 -28.68 -15.39
CA VAL A 363 39.04 -28.94 -15.88
C VAL A 363 39.94 -27.73 -15.62
N THR A 364 41.12 -27.99 -15.04
CA THR A 364 42.16 -26.96 -14.85
C THR A 364 43.08 -26.93 -16.06
N THR A 365 42.97 -25.92 -16.92
CA THR A 365 43.88 -25.72 -18.08
C THR A 365 44.94 -24.67 -17.87
N SER A 366 44.68 -23.72 -16.96
CA SER A 366 45.59 -22.65 -16.58
C SER A 366 45.55 -22.54 -15.06
N HIS A 367 46.70 -22.32 -14.43
CA HIS A 367 46.81 -22.24 -12.97
C HIS A 367 46.37 -20.84 -12.47
N LEU A 368 45.08 -20.54 -12.68
CA LEU A 368 44.45 -19.28 -12.30
C LEU A 368 44.01 -19.37 -10.85
N ILE A 369 44.70 -18.66 -9.95
CA ILE A 369 44.32 -18.56 -8.54
C ILE A 369 43.68 -17.19 -8.30
N PRO A 370 42.54 -17.12 -7.60
CA PRO A 370 41.98 -15.85 -7.16
C PRO A 370 42.96 -15.07 -6.27
N LYS A 371 43.21 -13.82 -6.63
CA LYS A 371 43.89 -12.80 -5.82
C LYS A 371 42.91 -12.07 -4.90
N SER A 372 41.67 -11.91 -5.34
CA SER A 372 40.59 -11.28 -4.58
C SER A 372 39.25 -11.90 -4.95
N TYR A 373 38.31 -11.90 -4.00
CA TYR A 373 36.91 -12.28 -4.19
C TYR A 373 36.04 -11.25 -3.48
N ASN A 374 35.32 -10.45 -4.26
CA ASN A 374 34.50 -9.35 -3.77
C ASN A 374 33.05 -9.59 -4.17
N VAL A 375 32.22 -10.01 -3.22
CA VAL A 375 30.77 -10.18 -3.43
C VAL A 375 30.12 -8.81 -3.54
N ASN A 376 29.15 -8.69 -4.44
CA ASN A 376 28.35 -7.48 -4.54
C ASN A 376 27.64 -7.19 -3.21
N THR A 377 27.63 -5.91 -2.82
CA THR A 377 27.00 -5.44 -1.58
C THR A 377 25.67 -4.73 -1.81
N ASP A 378 25.15 -4.77 -3.05
CA ASP A 378 23.87 -4.20 -3.48
C ASP A 378 22.77 -5.28 -3.43
N GLN A 379 21.79 -5.23 -4.35
CA GLN A 379 20.73 -6.24 -4.45
C GLN A 379 21.24 -7.62 -4.91
N ASN A 380 22.43 -7.69 -5.54
CA ASN A 380 22.98 -8.91 -6.13
C ASN A 380 23.82 -9.72 -5.12
N ASP A 381 23.53 -9.63 -3.82
CA ASP A 381 24.17 -10.46 -2.80
C ASP A 381 23.59 -11.88 -2.71
N GLY A 382 22.55 -12.16 -3.51
CA GLY A 382 21.83 -13.43 -3.55
C GLY A 382 20.81 -13.62 -2.44
N LEU A 383 20.62 -12.64 -1.55
CA LEU A 383 19.69 -12.72 -0.41
C LEU A 383 18.53 -11.73 -0.53
N HIS A 384 18.69 -10.69 -1.34
CA HIS A 384 17.64 -9.70 -1.54
C HIS A 384 16.74 -10.05 -2.71
N PHE A 385 15.47 -9.70 -2.57
CA PHE A 385 14.48 -9.76 -3.63
C PHE A 385 13.59 -8.52 -3.55
N ARG A 386 13.06 -8.12 -4.69
CA ARG A 386 12.16 -6.98 -4.83
C ARG A 386 10.73 -7.47 -4.94
N VAL A 387 9.81 -6.73 -4.32
CA VAL A 387 8.38 -7.00 -4.41
C VAL A 387 7.70 -5.78 -5.02
N LEU A 388 7.01 -5.99 -6.13
CA LEU A 388 6.16 -5.00 -6.79
C LEU A 388 4.80 -4.96 -6.08
N HIS A 389 4.58 -3.90 -5.30
CA HIS A 389 3.43 -3.73 -4.43
C HIS A 389 2.96 -2.28 -4.45
N ASN A 390 2.05 -1.99 -5.37
CA ASN A 390 1.53 -0.64 -5.59
C ASN A 390 0.89 -0.05 -4.32
N ASN A 391 1.26 1.19 -4.00
CA ASN A 391 0.67 1.99 -2.91
C ASN A 391 0.64 1.28 -1.54
N HIS A 392 1.71 0.55 -1.19
CA HIS A 392 1.74 -0.35 -0.02
C HIS A 392 1.74 0.35 1.35
N GLY A 393 2.00 1.67 1.40
CA GLY A 393 1.93 2.49 2.63
C GLY A 393 2.95 2.15 3.72
N MET A 394 4.03 1.42 3.40
CA MET A 394 5.06 0.95 4.35
C MET A 394 6.40 1.66 4.07
N HIS A 395 6.46 2.97 4.26
CA HIS A 395 7.60 3.79 3.78
C HIS A 395 8.81 3.87 4.72
N GLN A 396 8.86 3.08 5.80
CA GLN A 396 9.99 3.05 6.74
C GLN A 396 10.52 1.65 7.01
N SER A 397 11.80 1.56 7.38
CA SER A 397 12.50 0.29 7.64
C SER A 397 11.97 -0.49 8.83
N ASN A 398 11.21 0.13 9.75
CA ASN A 398 10.61 -0.58 10.88
C ASN A 398 9.27 -1.26 10.53
N ASN A 399 8.81 -1.17 9.28
CA ASN A 399 7.62 -1.87 8.78
C ASN A 399 7.88 -3.38 8.64
N THR A 400 6.78 -4.13 8.76
CA THR A 400 6.73 -5.57 8.56
C THR A 400 5.66 -5.90 7.52
N VAL A 401 5.95 -6.86 6.64
CA VAL A 401 5.02 -7.36 5.63
C VAL A 401 4.89 -8.87 5.70
N GLU A 402 3.66 -9.37 5.62
CA GLU A 402 3.40 -10.79 5.37
C GLU A 402 3.14 -11.01 3.89
N ILE A 403 3.83 -11.98 3.29
CA ILE A 403 3.64 -12.41 1.90
C ILE A 403 3.13 -13.85 1.92
N ASN A 404 2.13 -14.15 1.09
CA ASN A 404 1.57 -15.49 0.92
C ASN A 404 1.24 -15.75 -0.56
N GLY A 405 1.14 -17.03 -0.94
CA GLY A 405 0.69 -17.44 -2.27
C GLY A 405 1.73 -17.35 -3.38
N ALA A 406 3.00 -17.02 -3.08
CA ALA A 406 4.08 -17.10 -4.04
C ALA A 406 4.31 -18.55 -4.48
N THR A 407 4.37 -18.78 -5.79
CA THR A 407 4.65 -20.07 -6.40
C THR A 407 6.04 -20.13 -7.01
N GLY A 408 6.52 -21.34 -7.27
CA GLY A 408 7.84 -21.57 -7.85
C GLY A 408 7.93 -21.16 -9.32
N ASP A 409 9.16 -21.13 -9.80
CA ASP A 409 9.61 -20.76 -11.14
C ASP A 409 9.58 -21.94 -12.13
N LYS A 410 9.64 -23.18 -11.63
CA LYS A 410 9.66 -24.38 -12.47
C LYS A 410 8.24 -24.87 -12.81
N VAL A 411 8.05 -25.33 -14.04
CA VAL A 411 6.75 -25.84 -14.55
C VAL A 411 6.27 -27.02 -13.70
N SER A 412 5.02 -26.92 -13.23
CA SER A 412 4.36 -27.99 -12.45
C SER A 412 4.16 -29.26 -13.29
N THR A 413 4.31 -30.42 -12.64
CA THR A 413 3.83 -31.70 -13.17
C THR A 413 2.47 -32.02 -12.54
N LYS A 414 1.96 -33.24 -12.73
CA LYS A 414 0.71 -33.72 -12.14
C LYS A 414 0.93 -35.02 -11.38
N ILE A 415 0.13 -35.27 -10.36
CA ILE A 415 0.06 -36.62 -9.77
C ILE A 415 -0.70 -37.56 -10.72
N THR A 416 -0.24 -38.80 -10.87
CA THR A 416 -0.83 -39.77 -11.80
C THR A 416 -1.81 -40.74 -11.11
N VAL A 417 -1.78 -40.79 -9.78
CA VAL A 417 -2.66 -41.58 -8.94
C VAL A 417 -3.19 -40.69 -7.81
N GLY A 418 -4.46 -40.85 -7.44
CA GLY A 418 -5.05 -40.10 -6.34
C GLY A 418 -4.31 -40.33 -5.01
N PHE A 419 -4.22 -39.29 -4.19
CA PHE A 419 -3.48 -39.28 -2.93
C PHE A 419 -4.40 -38.89 -1.77
N ALA A 420 -4.75 -39.85 -0.91
CA ALA A 420 -5.70 -39.65 0.18
C ALA A 420 -5.12 -38.77 1.31
N ALA A 421 -5.97 -38.02 2.01
CA ALA A 421 -5.57 -37.15 3.13
C ALA A 421 -4.82 -37.86 4.28
N SER A 422 -5.00 -39.18 4.44
CA SER A 422 -4.32 -40.00 5.45
C SER A 422 -3.09 -40.74 4.93
N SER A 423 -2.77 -40.64 3.63
CA SER A 423 -1.68 -41.39 3.00
C SER A 423 -0.32 -40.77 3.31
N PHE A 424 0.66 -41.65 3.53
CA PHE A 424 2.11 -41.36 3.59
C PHE A 424 2.89 -42.25 2.60
N GLU A 425 2.19 -42.92 1.69
CA GLU A 425 2.78 -43.71 0.62
C GLU A 425 3.51 -42.83 -0.39
N ASN A 426 4.27 -43.45 -1.28
CA ASN A 426 4.95 -42.77 -2.37
C ASN A 426 3.93 -42.04 -3.29
N ILE A 427 4.27 -40.84 -3.74
CA ILE A 427 3.44 -40.05 -4.66
C ILE A 427 3.91 -40.29 -6.10
N SER A 428 3.04 -40.85 -6.94
CA SER A 428 3.32 -41.01 -8.37
C SER A 428 3.11 -39.70 -9.11
N VAL A 429 4.13 -39.22 -9.84
CA VAL A 429 4.14 -37.93 -10.55
C VAL A 429 4.41 -38.13 -12.04
N GLY A 430 3.91 -37.23 -12.89
CA GLY A 430 4.12 -37.33 -14.34
C GLY A 430 5.58 -37.16 -14.76
N SER A 431 6.37 -36.40 -13.99
CA SER A 431 7.83 -36.26 -14.18
C SER A 431 8.53 -35.91 -12.86
N SER A 432 9.61 -36.61 -12.55
CA SER A 432 10.42 -36.34 -11.35
C SER A 432 11.64 -35.44 -11.58
N ILE A 433 11.84 -34.91 -12.80
CA ILE A 433 13.06 -34.20 -13.22
C ILE A 433 13.44 -33.01 -12.33
N ASN A 434 12.44 -32.28 -11.81
CA ASN A 434 12.65 -31.06 -11.03
C ASN A 434 12.76 -31.30 -9.51
N PHE A 435 12.64 -32.56 -9.04
CA PHE A 435 12.54 -32.86 -7.61
C PHE A 435 13.83 -33.43 -7.02
N ASN A 436 14.81 -33.83 -7.82
CA ASN A 436 16.01 -34.51 -7.33
C ASN A 436 16.94 -33.61 -6.46
N PHE A 437 16.81 -32.29 -6.60
CA PHE A 437 17.56 -31.29 -5.85
C PHE A 437 16.62 -30.26 -5.20
N PHE A 438 16.94 -29.90 -3.96
CA PHE A 438 16.28 -28.86 -3.19
C PHE A 438 17.33 -27.95 -2.52
N GLU A 439 17.18 -26.64 -2.70
CA GLU A 439 18.11 -25.58 -2.31
C GLU A 439 19.58 -25.86 -2.70
N GLY A 440 19.78 -26.34 -3.94
CA GLY A 440 21.09 -26.65 -4.51
C GLY A 440 21.75 -27.93 -3.97
N SER A 441 21.05 -28.72 -3.15
CA SER A 441 21.57 -29.96 -2.56
C SER A 441 20.67 -31.15 -2.92
N GLN A 442 21.26 -32.35 -3.05
CA GLN A 442 20.50 -33.56 -3.38
C GLN A 442 19.45 -33.85 -2.30
N VAL A 443 18.26 -34.27 -2.71
CA VAL A 443 17.20 -34.65 -1.77
C VAL A 443 17.56 -35.98 -1.08
N THR A 444 17.57 -35.95 0.24
CA THR A 444 17.87 -37.10 1.11
C THR A 444 17.08 -36.99 2.41
N THR A 445 17.24 -37.96 3.32
CA THR A 445 16.66 -37.89 4.67
C THR A 445 17.19 -36.72 5.51
N THR A 446 18.41 -36.24 5.25
CA THR A 446 19.01 -35.08 5.95
C THR A 446 18.79 -33.76 5.21
N ASN A 447 18.39 -33.81 3.94
CA ASN A 447 18.00 -32.65 3.12
C ASN A 447 16.67 -32.96 2.41
N PRO A 448 15.54 -32.98 3.15
CA PRO A 448 14.24 -33.25 2.55
C PRO A 448 13.86 -32.15 1.54
N GLY A 449 13.26 -32.56 0.43
CA GLY A 449 12.64 -31.64 -0.52
C GLY A 449 11.19 -31.32 -0.11
N LEU A 450 10.69 -30.17 -0.57
CA LEU A 450 9.31 -29.76 -0.37
C LEU A 450 8.57 -29.66 -1.71
N ALA A 451 7.31 -30.09 -1.73
CA ALA A 451 6.43 -30.01 -2.89
C ALA A 451 5.09 -29.39 -2.50
N LEU A 452 4.49 -28.63 -3.43
CA LEU A 452 3.17 -28.05 -3.30
C LEU A 452 2.18 -28.85 -4.14
N ILE A 453 1.09 -29.32 -3.52
CA ILE A 453 -0.03 -29.98 -4.19
C ILE A 453 -1.34 -29.31 -3.76
N GLY A 454 -2.03 -28.66 -4.71
CA GLY A 454 -3.12 -27.74 -4.38
C GLY A 454 -2.63 -26.64 -3.43
N GLU A 455 -3.10 -26.66 -2.19
CA GLU A 455 -2.72 -25.73 -1.11
C GLU A 455 -1.87 -26.40 -0.01
N GLU A 456 -1.46 -27.66 -0.19
CA GLU A 456 -0.69 -28.41 0.82
C GLU A 456 0.80 -28.46 0.46
N ILE A 457 1.63 -28.23 1.47
CA ILE A 457 3.08 -28.41 1.40
C ILE A 457 3.42 -29.78 2.01
N ILE A 458 4.06 -30.63 1.20
CA ILE A 458 4.46 -31.99 1.57
C ILE A 458 5.98 -32.11 1.53
N SER A 459 6.55 -32.84 2.49
CA SER A 459 7.97 -33.17 2.57
C SER A 459 8.26 -34.57 2.00
N TYR A 460 9.30 -34.69 1.19
CA TYR A 460 9.77 -35.95 0.61
C TYR A 460 11.29 -36.10 0.79
N THR A 461 11.78 -37.33 0.95
CA THR A 461 13.18 -37.62 1.28
C THR A 461 13.93 -38.43 0.23
N GLY A 462 13.26 -38.83 -0.85
CA GLY A 462 13.90 -39.46 -1.99
C GLY A 462 13.08 -39.32 -3.27
N VAL A 463 13.75 -39.43 -4.41
CA VAL A 463 13.15 -39.32 -5.73
C VAL A 463 13.48 -40.57 -6.54
N GLY A 464 12.44 -41.26 -7.01
CA GLY A 464 12.55 -42.38 -7.94
C GLY A 464 12.14 -41.97 -9.36
N GLU A 465 12.07 -42.95 -10.26
CA GLU A 465 11.51 -42.74 -11.61
C GLU A 465 10.03 -42.35 -11.48
N ASN A 466 9.72 -41.10 -11.83
CA ASN A 466 8.36 -40.55 -11.81
C ASN A 466 7.63 -40.73 -10.46
N THR A 467 8.37 -40.78 -9.35
CA THR A 467 7.81 -41.03 -8.02
C THR A 467 8.57 -40.23 -6.96
N LEU A 468 7.85 -39.60 -6.04
CA LEU A 468 8.39 -39.02 -4.80
C LEU A 468 8.22 -40.02 -3.66
N THR A 469 9.29 -40.24 -2.89
CA THR A 469 9.35 -41.30 -1.87
C THR A 469 9.71 -40.74 -0.49
N GLY A 470 9.43 -41.53 0.55
CA GLY A 470 9.73 -41.17 1.93
C GLY A 470 8.95 -39.92 2.38
N ILE A 471 7.64 -39.95 2.12
CA ILE A 471 6.68 -38.92 2.54
C ILE A 471 6.43 -39.08 4.03
N ASN A 472 7.22 -38.40 4.86
CA ASN A 472 7.13 -38.54 6.32
C ASN A 472 6.38 -37.38 6.98
N THR A 473 6.24 -36.25 6.29
CA THR A 473 5.59 -35.04 6.83
C THR A 473 4.66 -34.43 5.79
N ARG A 474 3.42 -34.22 6.21
CA ARG A 474 2.34 -33.57 5.46
C ARG A 474 1.84 -32.35 6.22
N GLY A 475 1.18 -31.44 5.52
CA GLY A 475 0.70 -30.20 6.12
C GLY A 475 1.82 -29.34 6.73
N VAL A 476 2.96 -29.26 6.04
CA VAL A 476 4.08 -28.41 6.47
C VAL A 476 3.60 -26.95 6.57
N ASP A 477 4.08 -26.22 7.57
CA ASP A 477 3.70 -24.83 7.88
C ASP A 477 2.19 -24.61 8.04
N PHE A 478 1.52 -25.56 8.69
CA PHE A 478 0.07 -25.53 8.95
C PHE A 478 -0.81 -25.56 7.69
N SER A 479 -0.23 -25.90 6.53
CA SER A 479 -1.04 -26.25 5.36
C SER A 479 -1.91 -27.47 5.68
N ILE A 480 -3.09 -27.56 5.08
CA ILE A 480 -4.11 -28.54 5.48
C ILE A 480 -4.01 -29.77 4.58
N PRO A 481 -3.74 -30.98 5.13
CA PRO A 481 -3.77 -32.20 4.33
C PRO A 481 -5.14 -32.48 3.72
N ARG A 482 -5.19 -32.70 2.41
CA ARG A 482 -6.42 -33.03 1.67
C ARG A 482 -6.26 -34.33 0.87
N THR A 483 -7.40 -34.83 0.38
CA THR A 483 -7.42 -35.87 -0.65
C THR A 483 -7.32 -35.19 -2.00
N TYR A 484 -6.43 -35.68 -2.85
CA TYR A 484 -6.21 -35.17 -4.20
C TYR A 484 -6.53 -36.24 -5.23
N ASP A 485 -7.24 -35.85 -6.28
CA ASP A 485 -7.51 -36.71 -7.41
C ASP A 485 -6.29 -36.77 -8.34
N ALA A 486 -6.22 -37.83 -9.16
CA ALA A 486 -5.28 -37.88 -10.26
C ALA A 486 -5.41 -36.60 -11.14
N ASP A 487 -4.32 -36.20 -11.78
CA ASP A 487 -4.17 -34.96 -12.54
C ASP A 487 -4.05 -33.66 -11.72
N THR A 488 -4.10 -33.72 -10.38
CA THR A 488 -3.83 -32.54 -9.55
C THR A 488 -2.39 -32.04 -9.77
N PRO A 489 -2.17 -30.73 -10.03
CA PRO A 489 -0.83 -30.19 -10.19
C PRO A 489 0.03 -30.35 -8.92
N ILE A 490 1.29 -30.72 -9.14
CA ILE A 490 2.32 -30.76 -8.11
C ILE A 490 3.60 -30.10 -8.62
N SER A 491 4.20 -29.25 -7.80
CA SER A 491 5.47 -28.57 -8.11
C SER A 491 6.42 -28.63 -6.93
N LYS A 492 7.71 -28.42 -7.21
CA LYS A 492 8.71 -28.20 -6.16
C LYS A 492 8.41 -26.86 -5.46
N TYR A 493 8.47 -26.83 -4.14
CA TYR A 493 8.20 -25.65 -3.32
C TYR A 493 9.47 -24.79 -3.14
N GLU A 494 9.99 -24.31 -4.28
CA GLU A 494 11.27 -23.60 -4.41
C GLU A 494 11.14 -22.53 -5.52
N ILE A 495 11.91 -21.46 -5.40
CA ILE A 495 12.02 -20.37 -6.37
C ILE A 495 13.49 -19.99 -6.52
N ALA A 496 14.04 -20.05 -7.74
CA ALA A 496 15.43 -19.72 -8.06
C ALA A 496 16.48 -20.32 -7.10
N GLY A 497 16.25 -21.57 -6.65
CA GLY A 497 17.16 -22.28 -5.74
C GLY A 497 16.94 -22.00 -4.24
N VAL A 498 15.88 -21.29 -3.86
CA VAL A 498 15.54 -20.95 -2.47
C VAL A 498 14.15 -21.47 -2.13
N SER A 499 13.99 -22.05 -0.93
CA SER A 499 12.68 -22.53 -0.47
C SER A 499 11.65 -21.40 -0.43
N LEU A 500 10.45 -21.65 -0.98
CA LEU A 500 9.34 -20.70 -0.91
C LEU A 500 8.88 -20.40 0.52
N ARG A 501 9.26 -21.21 1.52
CA ARG A 501 9.04 -20.90 2.96
C ARG A 501 9.75 -19.62 3.40
N LYS A 502 10.85 -19.26 2.72
CA LYS A 502 11.60 -18.02 2.97
C LYS A 502 10.97 -16.82 2.28
N ILE A 503 9.98 -17.03 1.41
CA ILE A 503 9.25 -15.98 0.69
C ILE A 503 7.86 -15.81 1.28
N ASN A 504 7.08 -16.90 1.34
CA ASN A 504 5.74 -16.99 1.93
C ASN A 504 5.81 -16.98 3.46
N THR A 505 6.22 -15.84 4.00
CA THR A 505 6.41 -15.61 5.43
C THR A 505 6.31 -14.11 5.73
N THR A 506 6.48 -13.77 6.99
CA THR A 506 6.60 -12.40 7.47
C THR A 506 8.04 -11.90 7.35
N HIS A 507 8.21 -10.72 6.76
CA HIS A 507 9.48 -10.06 6.52
C HIS A 507 9.54 -8.69 7.20
N ASN A 508 10.70 -8.36 7.77
CA ASN A 508 10.96 -7.06 8.37
C ASN A 508 11.89 -6.26 7.45
N PHE A 509 11.49 -5.03 7.13
CA PHE A 509 12.24 -4.15 6.22
C PHE A 509 13.62 -3.79 6.81
N ALA A 510 13.78 -3.83 8.14
CA ALA A 510 15.03 -3.55 8.83
C ALA A 510 16.14 -4.55 8.50
N ASN A 511 15.78 -5.72 7.94
CA ASN A 511 16.75 -6.72 7.51
C ASN A 511 17.49 -6.31 6.23
N VAL A 512 16.99 -5.32 5.47
CA VAL A 512 17.64 -4.78 4.27
C VAL A 512 18.64 -3.69 4.66
N THR A 513 19.82 -4.13 5.08
CA THR A 513 20.90 -3.26 5.57
C THR A 513 21.80 -2.70 4.47
N ASN A 514 21.86 -3.37 3.31
CA ASN A 514 22.74 -3.04 2.17
C ASN A 514 22.38 -1.71 1.51
N ASN A 515 23.33 -1.03 0.86
CA ASN A 515 23.09 0.25 0.18
C ASN A 515 22.45 0.08 -1.20
N ILE A 516 21.24 -0.47 -1.24
CA ILE A 516 20.41 -0.55 -2.45
C ILE A 516 19.75 0.82 -2.68
N SER A 517 19.79 1.34 -3.92
CA SER A 517 19.04 2.55 -4.28
C SER A 517 17.54 2.25 -4.25
N ASP A 518 16.73 3.22 -3.82
CA ASP A 518 15.26 3.10 -3.85
C ASP A 518 14.75 1.83 -3.14
N LYS A 519 15.37 1.48 -2.00
CA LYS A 519 15.02 0.29 -1.18
C LYS A 519 13.52 0.14 -0.93
N ILE A 520 12.86 1.28 -0.77
CA ILE A 520 11.44 1.44 -0.57
C ILE A 520 11.03 2.60 -1.46
N THR A 521 9.99 2.42 -2.26
CA THR A 521 9.32 3.49 -3.01
C THR A 521 7.85 3.53 -2.60
N LEU A 522 6.98 4.17 -3.37
CA LEU A 522 5.53 4.09 -3.14
C LEU A 522 4.94 2.74 -3.58
N ASP A 523 5.61 2.03 -4.51
CA ASP A 523 5.02 0.91 -5.25
C ASP A 523 5.90 -0.35 -5.26
N GLN A 524 7.05 -0.32 -4.59
CA GLN A 524 7.92 -1.47 -4.43
C GLN A 524 8.80 -1.35 -3.20
N TYR A 525 9.31 -2.49 -2.76
CA TYR A 525 10.33 -2.55 -1.71
C TYR A 525 11.20 -3.77 -1.88
N PHE A 526 12.41 -3.70 -1.34
CA PHE A 526 13.30 -4.84 -1.19
C PHE A 526 13.06 -5.53 0.15
N LEU A 527 13.19 -6.85 0.15
CA LEU A 527 13.20 -7.70 1.33
C LEU A 527 14.43 -8.60 1.29
N LYS A 528 14.74 -9.21 2.43
CA LYS A 528 15.88 -10.12 2.58
C LYS A 528 15.42 -11.46 3.13
N ILE A 529 15.77 -12.55 2.46
CA ILE A 529 15.52 -13.90 2.97
C ILE A 529 16.41 -14.22 4.18
N THR A 530 15.98 -15.17 5.00
CA THR A 530 16.78 -15.66 6.13
C THR A 530 17.59 -16.90 5.76
N GLY A 531 18.76 -17.07 6.39
CA GLY A 531 19.64 -18.24 6.24
C GLY A 531 20.75 -18.05 5.20
N ASN A 532 21.36 -19.17 4.79
CA ASN A 532 22.60 -19.22 3.98
C ASN A 532 22.37 -19.86 2.61
N LYS A 533 21.18 -19.69 2.03
CA LYS A 533 20.87 -20.11 0.67
C LYS A 533 20.63 -18.88 -0.16
N TYR A 534 21.18 -18.87 -1.35
CA TYR A 534 21.19 -17.72 -2.24
C TYR A 534 20.30 -17.99 -3.43
N PHE A 535 19.66 -16.95 -3.96
CA PHE A 535 19.08 -17.01 -5.28
C PHE A 535 20.20 -17.28 -6.29
N THR A 536 19.92 -18.21 -7.21
CA THR A 536 20.89 -18.71 -8.19
C THR A 536 20.63 -18.19 -9.59
N GLU A 537 19.55 -17.45 -9.79
CA GLU A 537 19.10 -16.93 -11.08
C GLU A 537 18.47 -15.53 -10.86
N ASP A 538 18.65 -14.62 -11.81
CA ASP A 538 17.91 -13.34 -11.88
C ASP A 538 16.57 -13.59 -12.59
N GLU A 539 15.43 -13.44 -11.90
CA GLU A 539 14.11 -13.76 -12.49
C GLU A 539 12.96 -12.90 -11.92
N ILE A 540 11.89 -12.75 -12.71
CA ILE A 540 10.60 -12.16 -12.29
C ILE A 540 9.54 -13.27 -12.22
N VAL A 541 9.05 -13.55 -11.03
CA VAL A 541 8.39 -14.80 -10.63
C VAL A 541 7.34 -14.57 -9.51
N GLY A 542 6.74 -15.65 -9.02
CA GLY A 542 5.81 -15.64 -7.89
C GLY A 542 4.37 -16.05 -8.22
N GLY A 543 3.99 -16.10 -9.50
CA GLY A 543 2.63 -16.49 -9.92
C GLY A 543 1.60 -15.36 -9.80
N SER A 544 0.32 -15.67 -10.00
CA SER A 544 -0.80 -14.69 -10.00
C SER A 544 -1.52 -14.54 -8.67
N GLU A 545 -1.27 -15.45 -7.72
CA GLU A 545 -2.03 -15.56 -6.47
C GLU A 545 -1.30 -14.94 -5.26
N VAL A 546 -0.22 -14.20 -5.52
CA VAL A 546 0.56 -13.57 -4.44
C VAL A 546 -0.27 -12.48 -3.77
N LYS A 547 -0.30 -12.53 -2.44
CA LYS A 547 -0.92 -11.51 -1.59
C LYS A 547 0.09 -10.99 -0.60
N ALA A 548 0.05 -9.69 -0.33
CA ALA A 548 0.89 -9.08 0.70
C ALA A 548 0.09 -8.15 1.62
N SER A 549 0.44 -8.12 2.90
CA SER A 549 -0.14 -7.15 3.85
C SER A 549 0.29 -5.71 3.50
N GLN A 550 -0.58 -4.73 3.69
CA GLN A 550 -0.26 -3.31 3.44
C GLN A 550 -0.89 -2.40 4.49
N ASN A 551 -0.30 -1.22 4.68
CA ASN A 551 -0.90 -0.14 5.45
C ASN A 551 -1.73 0.76 4.52
N ILE A 552 -2.74 1.43 5.05
CA ILE A 552 -3.46 2.50 4.35
C ILE A 552 -2.92 3.83 4.88
N MET A 553 -2.05 4.46 4.11
CA MET A 553 -1.51 5.80 4.37
C MET A 553 -2.55 6.89 4.03
N PHE A 554 -2.55 7.99 4.79
CA PHE A 554 -3.39 9.14 4.52
C PHE A 554 -2.86 10.44 5.12
N GLU A 555 -3.18 11.55 4.47
CA GLU A 555 -2.99 12.91 4.98
C GLU A 555 -4.30 13.69 5.08
N SER A 556 -5.40 13.08 4.62
CA SER A 556 -6.76 13.56 4.88
C SER A 556 -7.74 12.44 5.02
N ILE A 557 -8.81 12.71 5.77
CA ILE A 557 -9.94 11.82 5.92
C ILE A 557 -11.25 12.56 5.65
N THR A 558 -12.20 11.81 5.09
CA THR A 558 -13.57 12.26 4.88
C THR A 558 -14.49 11.16 5.43
N PRO A 559 -15.00 11.33 6.66
CA PRO A 559 -16.00 10.42 7.21
C PRO A 559 -17.29 10.51 6.41
N ASN A 560 -17.96 9.37 6.24
CA ASN A 560 -19.30 9.31 5.70
C ASN A 560 -20.13 8.50 6.70
N VAL A 561 -20.77 9.24 7.61
CA VAL A 561 -21.54 8.71 8.73
C VAL A 561 -22.86 9.45 8.75
N GLN A 562 -23.96 8.72 8.64
CA GLN A 562 -25.27 9.32 8.73
C GLN A 562 -25.60 9.60 10.19
N THR A 563 -25.91 10.86 10.47
CA THR A 563 -26.32 11.29 11.81
C THR A 563 -27.64 12.04 11.72
N THR A 564 -28.43 11.92 12.78
CA THR A 564 -29.61 12.77 13.01
C THR A 564 -29.40 13.51 14.32
N ASN A 565 -29.37 14.84 14.24
CA ASN A 565 -29.25 15.70 15.41
C ASN A 565 -30.56 16.45 15.61
N PHE A 566 -31.04 16.51 16.83
CA PHE A 566 -32.26 17.22 17.22
C PHE A 566 -31.90 18.52 17.96
N GLU A 567 -32.88 19.39 18.20
CA GLU A 567 -32.69 20.53 19.10
C GLU A 567 -32.27 20.02 20.49
N GLU A 568 -31.39 20.77 21.18
CA GLU A 568 -30.86 20.42 22.51
C GLU A 568 -30.01 19.12 22.54
N THR A 569 -29.52 18.69 21.38
CA THR A 569 -28.59 17.57 21.25
C THR A 569 -27.34 17.95 20.46
N PHE A 570 -26.21 17.34 20.78
CA PHE A 570 -24.91 17.65 20.18
C PHE A 570 -24.13 16.38 19.83
N ILE A 571 -23.43 16.42 18.71
CA ILE A 571 -22.47 15.39 18.29
C ILE A 571 -21.12 16.05 18.11
N GLU A 572 -20.14 15.62 18.88
CA GLU A 572 -18.73 15.93 18.66
C GLU A 572 -18.01 14.68 18.16
N THR A 573 -17.10 14.85 17.20
CA THR A 573 -16.34 13.72 16.65
C THR A 573 -14.85 13.99 16.71
N LYS A 574 -14.11 13.00 17.20
CA LYS A 574 -12.65 13.02 17.31
C LYS A 574 -12.08 11.77 16.66
N VAL A 575 -10.87 11.87 16.13
CA VAL A 575 -10.09 10.71 15.69
C VAL A 575 -8.83 10.59 16.51
N ARG A 576 -8.48 9.35 16.86
CA ARG A 576 -7.14 8.98 17.31
C ARG A 576 -6.44 8.27 16.18
N THR A 577 -5.28 8.77 15.79
CA THR A 577 -4.55 8.31 14.61
C THR A 577 -3.14 7.87 14.97
N THR A 578 -2.57 6.99 14.17
CA THR A 578 -1.16 6.59 14.27
C THR A 578 -0.37 7.30 13.18
N SER A 579 0.81 7.80 13.53
CA SER A 579 1.73 8.46 12.60
C SER A 579 2.26 7.49 11.56
N ALA A 580 2.45 8.00 10.36
CA ALA A 580 3.17 7.33 9.29
C ALA A 580 4.32 8.19 8.81
N SER A 581 5.11 7.66 7.89
CA SER A 581 6.26 8.33 7.32
C SER A 581 6.04 8.63 5.86
N SER A 582 6.39 9.85 5.46
CA SER A 582 6.44 10.20 4.05
C SER A 582 7.54 9.40 3.37
N ILE A 583 7.36 9.07 2.09
CA ILE A 583 8.48 8.58 1.29
C ILE A 583 9.57 9.67 1.21
N ASN A 584 10.82 9.30 1.50
CA ASN A 584 11.95 10.23 1.70
C ASN A 584 11.80 11.24 2.87
N GLY A 585 10.83 11.02 3.77
CA GLY A 585 10.62 11.84 4.97
C GLY A 585 11.31 11.31 6.21
N ASN A 586 11.32 12.13 7.26
CA ASN A 586 11.93 11.82 8.57
C ASN A 586 10.91 11.68 9.69
N GLU A 587 9.61 11.72 9.40
CA GLU A 587 8.56 11.55 10.40
C GLU A 587 8.64 10.13 11.00
N PRO A 588 8.55 9.95 12.33
CA PRO A 588 8.56 8.62 12.91
C PRO A 588 7.24 7.89 12.60
N SER A 589 7.31 6.62 12.18
CA SER A 589 6.15 5.74 12.04
C SER A 589 5.72 5.13 13.39
N PHE A 590 4.46 4.71 13.49
CA PHE A 590 3.88 3.97 14.63
C PHE A 590 3.78 4.76 15.95
N VAL A 591 3.72 6.10 15.89
CA VAL A 591 3.54 6.95 17.07
C VAL A 591 2.08 7.37 17.16
N ASP A 592 1.46 7.11 18.30
CA ASP A 592 0.12 7.60 18.60
C ASP A 592 0.07 9.13 18.65
N LYS A 593 -0.88 9.72 17.92
CA LYS A 593 -1.06 11.16 17.83
C LYS A 593 -2.12 11.70 18.79
N GLY A 594 -2.76 10.83 19.58
CA GLY A 594 -3.83 11.24 20.48
C GLY A 594 -5.10 11.64 19.71
N PHE A 595 -6.08 12.20 20.42
CA PHE A 595 -7.35 12.60 19.83
C PHE A 595 -7.29 14.01 19.24
N GLU A 596 -7.67 14.14 17.97
CA GLU A 596 -7.82 15.39 17.25
C GLU A 596 -9.31 15.55 16.82
N LEU A 597 -9.86 16.76 16.91
CA LEU A 597 -11.23 17.05 16.46
C LEU A 597 -11.34 16.97 14.94
N ILE A 598 -12.47 16.45 14.44
CA ILE A 598 -12.71 16.31 13.00
C ILE A 598 -14.11 16.77 12.63
N SER A 599 -14.30 17.08 11.34
CA SER A 599 -15.63 17.30 10.77
C SER A 599 -16.21 15.99 10.24
N LEU A 600 -17.51 15.76 10.44
CA LEU A 600 -18.22 14.63 9.83
C LEU A 600 -18.60 14.86 8.36
N ASN A 601 -18.59 16.11 7.90
CA ASN A 601 -19.13 16.49 6.59
C ASN A 601 -18.08 17.09 5.64
N ASN A 602 -16.86 17.33 6.13
CA ASN A 602 -15.79 17.94 5.35
C ASN A 602 -14.49 17.17 5.55
N ASP A 603 -13.61 17.31 4.57
CA ASP A 603 -12.26 16.77 4.64
C ASP A 603 -11.52 17.38 5.83
N THR A 604 -10.92 16.50 6.63
CA THR A 604 -9.97 16.92 7.66
C THR A 604 -8.56 16.64 7.15
N LEU A 605 -7.73 17.68 7.06
CA LEU A 605 -6.33 17.63 6.62
C LEU A 605 -5.41 17.52 7.82
N PHE A 606 -4.39 16.66 7.72
CA PHE A 606 -3.33 16.51 8.71
C PHE A 606 -2.02 17.12 8.19
N GLU A 607 -1.22 17.69 9.08
CA GLU A 607 0.08 18.32 8.73
C GLU A 607 1.23 17.30 8.56
N THR A 608 0.99 16.05 8.98
CA THR A 608 1.93 14.94 8.86
C THR A 608 1.16 13.67 8.47
N PRO A 609 1.79 12.72 7.76
CA PRO A 609 1.12 11.50 7.37
C PRO A 609 0.63 10.67 8.55
N ARG A 610 -0.46 9.95 8.30
CA ARG A 610 -1.11 9.02 9.21
C ARG A 610 -1.29 7.68 8.50
N MET A 611 -1.54 6.63 9.27
CA MET A 611 -1.86 5.33 8.69
C MET A 611 -2.91 4.56 9.48
N ILE A 612 -3.61 3.71 8.76
CA ILE A 612 -4.28 2.52 9.27
C ILE A 612 -3.34 1.35 8.97
N ALA A 613 -2.73 0.77 9.99
CA ALA A 613 -1.69 -0.24 9.86
C ALA A 613 -2.26 -1.63 9.51
N SER A 614 -1.45 -2.42 8.81
CA SER A 614 -1.73 -3.84 8.57
C SER A 614 -1.79 -4.62 9.89
N LYS A 615 -2.48 -5.76 9.92
CA LYS A 615 -2.57 -6.58 11.14
C LYS A 615 -1.21 -6.94 11.73
N VAL A 616 -0.25 -7.32 10.89
CA VAL A 616 1.12 -7.67 11.33
C VAL A 616 1.85 -6.47 11.94
N ASN A 617 1.61 -5.27 11.41
CA ASN A 617 2.17 -4.04 11.99
C ASN A 617 1.43 -3.62 13.27
N GLU A 618 0.10 -3.74 13.33
CA GLU A 618 -0.69 -3.49 14.56
C GLU A 618 -0.21 -4.40 15.71
N ASP A 619 -0.05 -5.69 15.45
CA ASP A 619 0.38 -6.67 16.45
C ASP A 619 1.81 -6.45 16.94
N SER A 620 2.72 -6.10 16.03
CA SER A 620 4.12 -5.92 16.39
C SER A 620 4.45 -4.55 16.99
N LYS A 621 3.61 -3.51 16.75
CA LYS A 621 3.93 -2.12 17.12
C LYS A 621 2.91 -1.43 18.01
N LEU A 622 1.63 -1.84 17.99
CA LEU A 622 0.50 -1.06 18.52
C LEU A 622 -0.38 -1.83 19.51
N ALA A 623 0.14 -2.92 20.10
CA ALA A 623 -0.61 -3.77 21.04
C ALA A 623 -1.18 -3.00 22.26
N GLU A 624 -0.51 -1.94 22.68
CA GLU A 624 -0.91 -1.10 23.82
C GLU A 624 -2.01 -0.07 23.49
N LEU A 625 -2.34 0.13 22.21
CA LEU A 625 -3.41 1.05 21.83
C LEU A 625 -4.79 0.47 22.13
N PRO A 626 -5.82 1.31 22.38
CA PRO A 626 -7.18 0.84 22.58
C PRO A 626 -7.64 -0.07 21.43
N GLY A 627 -8.08 -1.28 21.76
CA GLY A 627 -8.48 -2.29 20.78
C GLY A 627 -7.33 -2.94 20.01
N ALA A 628 -6.07 -2.62 20.31
CA ALA A 628 -4.88 -2.95 19.51
C ALA A 628 -5.02 -2.49 18.05
N LYS A 629 -5.53 -1.27 17.86
CA LYS A 629 -5.92 -0.70 16.56
C LYS A 629 -5.23 0.63 16.30
N SER A 630 -4.87 0.82 15.03
CA SER A 630 -4.12 2.00 14.55
C SER A 630 -4.97 3.25 14.34
N PHE A 631 -6.30 3.09 14.27
CA PHE A 631 -7.24 4.19 14.07
C PHE A 631 -8.50 4.00 14.91
N THR A 632 -8.91 5.07 15.60
CA THR A 632 -10.16 5.12 16.38
C THR A 632 -10.94 6.37 16.01
N LEU A 633 -12.23 6.20 15.72
CA LEU A 633 -13.20 7.27 15.56
C LEU A 633 -14.08 7.29 16.82
N GLU A 634 -14.05 8.39 17.56
CA GLU A 634 -14.85 8.59 18.77
C GLU A 634 -15.97 9.60 18.50
N PHE A 635 -17.18 9.22 18.88
CA PHE A 635 -18.33 10.11 18.91
C PHE A 635 -18.65 10.41 20.37
N THR A 636 -18.82 11.68 20.69
CA THR A 636 -19.41 12.13 21.95
C THR A 636 -20.80 12.67 21.61
N LEU A 637 -21.81 11.97 22.13
CA LEU A 637 -23.22 12.31 22.01
C LEU A 637 -23.65 12.99 23.30
N GLU A 638 -24.25 14.16 23.20
CA GLU A 638 -24.74 14.92 24.35
C GLU A 638 -26.20 15.31 24.12
N THR A 639 -26.97 15.31 25.20
CA THR A 639 -28.34 15.81 25.23
C THR A 639 -28.57 16.61 26.50
N ASP A 640 -29.22 17.76 26.36
CA ASP A 640 -29.78 18.51 27.48
C ASP A 640 -31.25 18.14 27.74
N ASN A 641 -31.84 17.32 26.87
CA ASN A 641 -33.25 16.95 26.90
C ASN A 641 -33.42 15.43 26.94
N GLY A 642 -33.92 14.91 28.07
CA GLY A 642 -34.09 13.48 28.25
C GLY A 642 -35.08 12.81 27.28
N ASN A 643 -35.86 13.55 26.49
CA ASN A 643 -36.77 12.96 25.51
C ASN A 643 -36.08 12.57 24.18
N VAL A 644 -34.92 13.15 23.88
CA VAL A 644 -34.20 12.96 22.61
C VAL A 644 -32.71 12.71 22.84
N SER A 645 -32.09 12.07 21.86
CA SER A 645 -30.65 11.82 21.82
C SER A 645 -30.20 11.89 20.36
N PRO A 646 -28.98 12.36 20.07
CA PRO A 646 -28.47 12.25 18.71
C PRO A 646 -28.42 10.79 18.27
N VAL A 647 -28.71 10.54 17.00
CA VAL A 647 -28.70 9.20 16.41
C VAL A 647 -27.55 9.09 15.40
N VAL A 648 -26.81 7.99 15.46
CA VAL A 648 -25.71 7.68 14.54
C VAL A 648 -25.95 6.32 13.90
N ASP A 649 -25.94 6.26 12.56
CA ASP A 649 -25.99 4.99 11.83
C ASP A 649 -24.58 4.40 11.69
N VAL A 650 -24.26 3.45 12.56
CA VAL A 650 -22.96 2.77 12.56
C VAL A 650 -22.81 1.71 11.47
N PHE A 651 -23.90 1.24 10.86
CA PHE A 651 -23.87 0.16 9.88
C PHE A 651 -23.62 0.67 8.46
N ASN A 652 -24.14 1.84 8.12
CA ASN A 652 -23.89 2.51 6.84
C ASN A 652 -22.78 3.57 6.94
N SER A 653 -21.77 3.28 7.76
CA SER A 653 -20.63 4.17 8.00
C SER A 653 -19.39 3.72 7.21
N ASN A 654 -18.69 4.67 6.59
CA ASN A 654 -17.37 4.45 6.00
C ASN A 654 -16.47 5.67 6.18
N LEU A 655 -15.18 5.47 5.94
CA LEU A 655 -14.16 6.51 6.00
C LEU A 655 -13.38 6.47 4.70
N THR A 656 -13.34 7.59 3.98
CA THR A 656 -12.42 7.75 2.86
C THR A 656 -11.12 8.33 3.38
N ALA A 657 -10.02 7.65 3.10
CA ALA A 657 -8.68 8.07 3.45
C ALA A 657 -7.93 8.42 2.16
N THR A 658 -7.32 9.60 2.12
CA THR A 658 -6.65 10.12 0.91
C THR A 658 -5.19 10.39 1.19
N THR A 659 -4.33 9.83 0.35
CA THR A 659 -2.88 10.09 0.34
C THR A 659 -2.43 10.74 -0.97
N ARG A 660 -1.35 11.52 -0.92
CA ARG A 660 -0.74 12.15 -2.09
C ARG A 660 0.45 11.33 -2.57
N ARG A 661 0.49 11.05 -3.88
CA ARG A 661 1.60 10.36 -4.53
C ARG A 661 2.68 11.36 -4.92
N ILE A 662 3.65 11.58 -4.04
CA ILE A 662 4.79 12.48 -4.22
C ILE A 662 6.00 11.90 -3.48
N ASN A 663 7.19 12.10 -4.03
CA ASN A 663 8.44 11.63 -3.45
C ASN A 663 9.58 12.63 -3.73
N ALA A 664 10.75 12.39 -3.13
CA ALA A 664 11.98 13.14 -3.36
C ALA A 664 13.18 12.18 -3.48
N PRO A 665 13.25 11.40 -4.58
CA PRO A 665 14.22 10.30 -4.74
C PRO A 665 15.63 10.78 -5.09
N ILE A 666 15.76 12.01 -5.62
CA ILE A 666 17.04 12.58 -6.05
C ILE A 666 17.56 13.57 -5.03
N SER A 667 18.78 13.36 -4.56
CA SER A 667 19.49 14.28 -3.67
C SER A 667 20.29 15.36 -4.43
N ASP A 668 20.87 15.00 -5.58
CA ASP A 668 21.66 15.92 -6.42
C ASP A 668 21.42 15.66 -7.91
N TYR A 669 20.69 16.56 -8.55
CA TYR A 669 20.33 16.49 -9.97
C TYR A 669 21.52 16.66 -10.91
N ARG A 670 22.66 17.19 -10.44
CA ARG A 670 23.85 17.39 -11.27
C ARG A 670 24.59 16.08 -11.54
N THR A 671 24.47 15.13 -10.61
CA THR A 671 25.21 13.86 -10.66
C THR A 671 24.30 12.67 -10.96
N ASP A 672 23.00 12.78 -10.69
CA ASP A 672 22.01 11.76 -11.05
C ASP A 672 21.32 12.08 -12.38
N SER A 673 21.55 11.24 -13.38
CA SER A 673 21.00 11.42 -14.73
C SER A 673 19.61 10.80 -14.93
N ARG A 674 19.07 10.06 -13.94
CA ARG A 674 17.76 9.39 -14.06
C ARG A 674 16.61 10.36 -14.37
N PRO A 675 16.53 11.58 -13.79
CA PRO A 675 15.47 12.55 -14.13
C PRO A 675 15.48 12.98 -15.60
N ASN A 676 16.64 12.85 -16.25
CA ASN A 676 16.79 13.20 -17.65
C ASN A 676 16.16 12.14 -18.57
N LEU A 677 15.91 10.93 -18.06
CA LEU A 677 15.35 9.83 -18.81
C LEU A 677 13.81 9.84 -18.72
N LEU A 678 13.14 9.23 -19.70
CA LEU A 678 11.68 9.12 -19.70
C LEU A 678 11.18 7.91 -18.92
N GLU A 679 11.91 6.79 -18.99
CA GLU A 679 11.48 5.49 -18.46
C GLU A 679 12.09 5.18 -17.09
N GLU A 680 13.25 5.76 -16.78
CA GLU A 680 14.00 5.50 -15.54
C GLU A 680 13.87 6.63 -14.50
N ASP A 681 13.05 7.64 -14.77
CA ASP A 681 12.82 8.75 -13.84
C ASP A 681 12.06 8.28 -12.59
N PRO A 682 12.66 8.38 -11.39
CA PRO A 682 12.06 7.87 -10.16
C PRO A 682 10.97 8.80 -9.57
N HIS A 683 10.72 9.99 -10.13
CA HIS A 683 9.74 10.92 -9.60
C HIS A 683 8.29 10.46 -9.85
N ASN A 684 7.47 10.46 -8.80
CA ASN A 684 6.06 10.10 -8.89
C ASN A 684 5.15 11.28 -9.26
N PHE A 685 5.62 12.52 -9.11
CA PHE A 685 4.86 13.72 -9.47
C PHE A 685 5.65 14.58 -10.45
N ASN A 686 5.39 14.35 -11.74
CA ASN A 686 5.99 15.11 -12.83
C ASN A 686 4.92 15.68 -13.77
N TYR A 687 5.24 16.80 -14.40
CA TYR A 687 4.41 17.42 -15.43
C TYR A 687 5.23 17.55 -16.72
N LEU A 688 4.76 16.91 -17.78
CA LEU A 688 5.41 16.93 -19.09
C LEU A 688 4.51 17.57 -20.14
N THR A 689 4.99 18.62 -20.80
CA THR A 689 4.26 19.22 -21.92
C THR A 689 4.27 18.29 -23.14
N LYS A 690 3.22 18.39 -23.97
CA LYS A 690 3.29 17.89 -25.36
C LYS A 690 4.42 18.60 -26.11
N LEU A 691 4.86 18.02 -27.22
CA LEU A 691 5.84 18.66 -28.11
C LEU A 691 5.26 19.96 -28.71
N ILE A 692 5.94 21.07 -28.45
CA ILE A 692 5.54 22.40 -28.94
C ILE A 692 6.38 22.70 -30.18
N ASN A 693 5.73 22.81 -31.34
CA ASN A 693 6.39 23.18 -32.59
C ASN A 693 6.44 24.69 -32.74
N LEU A 694 7.57 25.19 -33.27
CA LEU A 694 7.79 26.59 -33.55
C LEU A 694 7.68 26.84 -35.05
N GLU A 695 7.08 27.97 -35.41
CA GLU A 695 7.05 28.44 -36.81
C GLU A 695 8.44 28.91 -37.26
N SER A 696 9.16 29.58 -36.37
CA SER A 696 10.54 30.02 -36.57
C SER A 696 11.45 29.33 -35.56
N PRO A 697 12.62 28.80 -35.98
CA PRO A 697 13.55 28.21 -35.03
C PRO A 697 14.05 29.22 -33.98
N ALA A 698 14.31 28.72 -32.78
CA ALA A 698 14.74 29.50 -31.62
C ALA A 698 16.13 29.06 -31.11
N THR A 699 16.77 29.92 -30.32
CA THR A 699 18.06 29.66 -29.66
C THR A 699 18.01 29.85 -28.14
N SER A 700 16.86 30.25 -27.56
CA SER A 700 16.66 30.21 -26.12
C SER A 700 15.25 29.86 -25.67
N LEU A 701 15.14 29.42 -24.42
CA LEU A 701 13.90 29.06 -23.74
C LEU A 701 13.77 29.80 -22.41
N LYS A 702 12.56 30.28 -22.13
CA LYS A 702 12.17 30.85 -20.84
C LYS A 702 10.87 30.23 -20.36
N VAL A 703 10.85 29.73 -19.14
CA VAL A 703 9.67 29.18 -18.47
C VAL A 703 9.34 30.06 -17.28
N ILE A 704 8.07 30.43 -17.12
CA ILE A 704 7.57 31.25 -16.02
C ILE A 704 6.38 30.54 -15.40
N MET A 705 6.37 30.43 -14.08
CA MET A 705 5.24 29.84 -13.35
C MET A 705 5.16 30.40 -11.93
N GLY A 706 3.94 30.56 -11.42
CA GLY A 706 3.70 30.82 -10.01
C GLY A 706 3.75 29.52 -9.23
N ILE A 707 4.59 29.44 -8.19
CA ILE A 707 4.79 28.22 -7.39
C ILE A 707 4.44 28.51 -5.93
N PHE A 708 3.59 27.66 -5.35
CA PHE A 708 3.50 27.49 -3.91
C PHE A 708 4.48 26.38 -3.51
N LYS A 709 5.57 26.73 -2.82
CA LYS A 709 6.65 25.79 -2.46
C LYS A 709 6.79 25.69 -0.94
N PRO A 710 6.20 24.66 -0.29
CA PRO A 710 6.44 24.36 1.12
C PRO A 710 7.94 24.13 1.43
N PRO A 711 8.37 24.25 2.69
CA PRO A 711 9.77 24.00 3.08
C PRO A 711 10.29 22.59 2.76
N SER A 712 9.40 21.59 2.75
CA SER A 712 9.68 20.20 2.41
C SER A 712 9.77 19.93 0.91
N ALA A 713 9.39 20.90 0.07
CA ALA A 713 9.20 20.73 -1.37
C ALA A 713 10.31 21.38 -2.20
N ASP A 714 10.56 20.77 -3.36
CA ASP A 714 11.47 21.27 -4.38
C ASP A 714 10.85 21.17 -5.79
N VAL A 715 11.27 22.06 -6.70
CA VAL A 715 10.77 22.10 -8.08
C VAL A 715 11.92 22.24 -9.05
N ARG A 716 12.07 21.28 -9.96
CA ARG A 716 13.11 21.28 -11.00
C ARG A 716 12.50 21.34 -12.38
N VAL A 717 13.10 22.12 -13.27
CA VAL A 717 12.66 22.26 -14.66
C VAL A 717 13.73 21.72 -15.60
N LEU A 718 13.29 20.84 -16.49
CA LEU A 718 14.09 20.28 -17.57
C LEU A 718 13.44 20.61 -18.92
N TYR A 719 14.24 20.59 -19.97
CA TYR A 719 13.78 20.78 -21.34
C TYR A 719 14.38 19.75 -22.29
N ARG A 720 13.70 19.55 -23.41
CA ARG A 720 14.20 18.73 -24.52
C ARG A 720 13.92 19.46 -25.83
N LEU A 721 14.88 19.42 -26.76
CA LEU A 721 14.84 20.17 -28.01
C LEU A 721 14.78 19.25 -29.23
N LYS A 722 14.06 19.68 -30.27
CA LYS A 722 14.15 19.15 -31.62
C LYS A 722 15.03 20.08 -32.47
N ARG A 723 16.32 19.76 -32.56
CA ARG A 723 17.31 20.55 -33.29
C ARG A 723 17.03 20.57 -34.80
N VAL A 724 17.35 21.69 -35.45
CA VAL A 724 17.17 21.84 -36.91
C VAL A 724 18.24 21.11 -37.73
N ASP A 725 19.42 20.90 -37.15
CA ASP A 725 20.57 20.26 -37.80
C ASP A 725 20.42 18.74 -38.01
N GLY A 726 19.30 18.16 -37.58
CA GLY A 726 19.01 16.74 -37.75
C GLY A 726 19.88 15.81 -36.89
N SER A 727 20.75 16.35 -36.02
CA SER A 727 21.52 15.58 -35.04
C SER A 727 20.59 15.11 -33.90
N GLN A 728 19.66 14.21 -34.22
CA GLN A 728 18.78 13.63 -33.21
C GLN A 728 19.55 12.62 -32.37
N THR A 729 20.26 13.10 -31.35
CA THR A 729 20.85 12.24 -30.30
C THR A 729 20.03 12.18 -29.02
N ASN A 730 19.22 13.19 -28.66
CA ASN A 730 18.69 13.22 -27.30
C ASN A 730 17.20 12.90 -27.19
N LYS A 731 16.89 11.62 -26.93
CA LYS A 731 15.69 11.23 -26.17
C LYS A 731 15.70 11.78 -24.74
N ILE A 732 16.84 12.30 -24.29
CA ILE A 732 17.17 12.68 -22.92
C ILE A 732 16.85 14.17 -22.71
N PHE A 733 16.29 14.52 -21.55
CA PHE A 733 16.08 15.90 -21.12
C PHE A 733 17.38 16.54 -20.61
N SER A 734 17.45 17.86 -20.66
CA SER A 734 18.53 18.65 -20.11
C SER A 734 17.97 19.53 -19.00
N LEU A 735 18.70 19.62 -17.88
CA LEU A 735 18.35 20.49 -16.77
C LEU A 735 18.49 21.97 -17.20
N MET A 736 17.55 22.80 -16.75
CA MET A 736 17.76 24.25 -16.77
C MET A 736 19.00 24.61 -15.93
N PRO A 737 19.70 25.71 -16.23
CA PRO A 737 20.93 26.09 -15.51
C PRO A 737 20.75 26.26 -14.01
N GLY A 738 19.76 27.05 -13.60
CA GLY A 738 19.49 27.35 -12.20
C GLY A 738 20.45 28.38 -11.57
N PHE A 739 20.00 29.04 -10.50
CA PHE A 739 20.68 30.20 -9.92
C PHE A 739 22.13 29.92 -9.46
N ASN A 740 22.44 28.68 -9.08
CA ASN A 740 23.78 28.28 -8.65
C ASN A 740 24.80 28.22 -9.80
N ASN A 741 24.32 28.22 -11.05
CA ASN A 741 25.14 28.06 -12.25
C ASN A 741 25.05 29.27 -13.20
N LEU A 742 24.59 30.42 -12.69
CA LEU A 742 24.54 31.68 -13.43
C LEU A 742 25.58 32.66 -12.87
N ASP A 743 26.32 33.33 -13.76
CA ASP A 743 27.23 34.41 -13.39
C ASP A 743 26.47 35.73 -13.14
N VAL A 744 27.20 36.80 -12.79
CA VAL A 744 26.62 38.13 -12.51
C VAL A 744 25.92 38.79 -13.72
N ASN A 745 26.09 38.23 -14.92
CA ASN A 745 25.47 38.68 -16.16
C ASN A 745 24.45 37.66 -16.70
N ASP A 746 23.99 36.74 -15.87
CA ASP A 746 23.04 35.66 -16.20
C ASP A 746 23.56 34.66 -17.26
N ASN A 747 24.89 34.57 -17.48
CA ASN A 747 25.46 33.54 -18.35
C ASN A 747 25.70 32.24 -17.58
N ILE A 748 25.55 31.11 -18.27
CA ILE A 748 25.84 29.78 -17.74
C ILE A 748 27.34 29.66 -17.45
N ILE A 749 27.70 29.30 -16.22
CA ILE A 749 29.09 29.10 -15.80
C ILE A 749 29.65 27.80 -16.41
N ASP A 750 28.98 26.66 -16.16
CA ASP A 750 29.31 25.36 -16.75
C ASP A 750 28.03 24.51 -16.94
N PRO A 751 27.64 24.13 -18.17
CA PRO A 751 26.46 23.29 -18.41
C PRO A 751 26.37 21.99 -17.59
N LYS A 752 27.49 21.43 -17.11
CA LYS A 752 27.50 20.24 -16.24
C LYS A 752 26.94 20.49 -14.85
N ASN A 753 26.94 21.75 -14.40
CA ASN A 753 26.42 22.15 -13.09
C ASN A 753 24.96 22.58 -13.14
N ASN A 754 24.29 22.43 -14.29
CA ASN A 754 22.85 22.68 -14.40
C ASN A 754 22.09 21.79 -13.42
N ASP A 755 21.25 22.39 -12.57
CA ASP A 755 20.54 21.68 -11.51
C ASP A 755 19.01 21.79 -11.63
N GLY A 756 18.50 22.48 -12.66
CA GLY A 756 17.07 22.65 -12.91
C GLY A 756 16.35 23.62 -11.98
N SER A 757 17.05 24.32 -11.08
CA SER A 757 16.44 25.34 -10.21
C SER A 757 16.06 26.61 -10.97
N SER A 758 15.34 27.53 -10.32
CA SER A 758 15.01 28.83 -10.90
C SER A 758 16.22 29.74 -11.03
N ASP A 759 16.15 30.73 -11.92
CA ASP A 759 17.26 31.67 -12.22
C ASP A 759 17.70 32.49 -10.98
N THR A 760 16.80 32.68 -10.02
CA THR A 760 17.09 33.29 -8.72
C THR A 760 16.68 32.35 -7.60
N GLU A 761 17.43 32.34 -6.50
CA GLU A 761 17.00 31.68 -5.27
C GLU A 761 15.69 32.31 -4.76
N LYS A 762 14.69 31.46 -4.49
CA LYS A 762 13.40 31.89 -3.94
C LYS A 762 13.17 31.25 -2.57
N PRO A 763 12.66 32.00 -1.58
CA PRO A 763 12.30 31.43 -0.30
C PRO A 763 11.09 30.49 -0.43
N SER A 764 10.89 29.65 0.59
CA SER A 764 9.66 28.85 0.71
C SER A 764 8.42 29.74 0.85
N SER A 765 7.30 29.29 0.32
CA SER A 765 6.02 29.98 0.40
C SER A 765 5.50 30.05 1.85
N ILE A 766 4.85 31.16 2.19
CA ILE A 766 4.18 31.38 3.48
C ILE A 766 2.66 31.38 3.26
N GLY A 767 1.91 30.67 4.10
CA GLY A 767 0.45 30.59 4.01
C GLY A 767 0.01 29.93 2.70
N THR A 768 -0.71 30.66 1.86
CA THR A 768 -1.19 30.19 0.55
C THR A 768 -0.57 30.97 -0.62
N ASN A 769 0.53 31.69 -0.36
CA ASN A 769 1.13 32.60 -1.34
C ASN A 769 1.94 31.84 -2.40
N PHE A 770 1.62 32.12 -3.67
CA PHE A 770 2.42 31.70 -4.81
C PHE A 770 3.47 32.76 -5.13
N ILE A 771 4.70 32.33 -5.43
CA ILE A 771 5.82 33.17 -5.82
C ILE A 771 6.12 32.91 -7.30
N ASP A 772 6.43 33.94 -8.07
CA ASP A 772 6.79 33.76 -9.48
C ASP A 772 8.25 33.28 -9.62
N HIS A 773 8.42 32.15 -10.30
CA HIS A 773 9.71 31.59 -10.67
C HIS A 773 9.93 31.73 -12.17
N THR A 774 11.16 32.06 -12.56
CA THR A 774 11.63 32.09 -13.95
C THR A 774 12.77 31.09 -14.09
N PHE A 775 12.79 30.39 -15.22
CA PHE A 775 13.82 29.43 -15.60
C PHE A 775 14.23 29.73 -17.03
N THR A 776 15.51 30.01 -17.25
CA THR A 776 16.02 30.46 -18.55
C THR A 776 17.17 29.58 -19.02
N ALA A 777 17.14 29.17 -20.29
CA ALA A 777 18.23 28.49 -20.96
C ALA A 777 18.56 29.22 -22.28
N ASP A 778 19.67 29.95 -22.28
CA ASP A 778 20.15 30.75 -23.40
C ASP A 778 21.30 30.04 -24.17
N ASN A 779 21.60 30.56 -25.37
CA ASN A 779 22.67 30.07 -26.25
C ASN A 779 22.53 28.57 -26.63
N LEU A 780 21.29 28.10 -26.78
CA LEU A 780 21.00 26.74 -27.18
C LEU A 780 21.22 26.55 -28.69
N PRO A 781 21.60 25.35 -29.14
CA PRO A 781 21.59 25.01 -30.55
C PRO A 781 20.22 25.24 -31.16
N GLN A 782 20.18 25.79 -32.38
CA GLN A 782 18.94 26.17 -33.04
C GLN A 782 17.93 24.99 -33.08
N PHE A 783 16.71 25.23 -32.60
CA PHE A 783 15.67 24.20 -32.47
C PHE A 783 14.33 24.64 -33.06
N SER A 784 13.58 23.68 -33.61
CA SER A 784 12.28 23.88 -34.27
C SER A 784 11.09 23.41 -33.42
N ALA A 785 11.34 22.67 -32.35
CA ALA A 785 10.33 22.28 -31.38
C ALA A 785 10.97 22.00 -30.02
N PHE A 786 10.20 22.05 -28.94
CA PHE A 786 10.69 21.76 -27.59
C PHE A 786 9.62 21.12 -26.69
N GLN A 787 10.06 20.54 -25.58
CA GLN A 787 9.22 20.08 -24.48
C GLN A 787 9.80 20.55 -23.15
N ILE A 788 8.92 20.83 -22.19
CA ILE A 788 9.26 21.17 -20.82
C ILE A 788 8.77 20.06 -19.90
N LYS A 789 9.65 19.64 -18.99
CA LYS A 789 9.35 18.71 -17.90
C LYS A 789 9.55 19.46 -16.59
N VAL A 790 8.61 19.31 -15.67
CA VAL A 790 8.67 19.91 -14.33
C VAL A 790 8.57 18.79 -13.31
N GLU A 791 9.63 18.61 -12.52
CA GLU A 791 9.65 17.72 -11.37
C GLU A 791 9.14 18.46 -10.15
N LEU A 792 8.18 17.86 -9.46
CA LEU A 792 7.56 18.39 -8.25
C LEU A 792 7.78 17.38 -7.13
N THR A 793 8.64 17.73 -6.17
CA THR A 793 9.04 16.80 -5.11
C THR A 793 8.66 17.32 -3.73
N SER A 794 8.52 16.41 -2.78
CA SER A 794 8.39 16.74 -1.37
C SER A 794 8.91 15.60 -0.50
N THR A 795 9.60 15.96 0.58
CA THR A 795 9.97 15.02 1.66
C THR A 795 8.84 14.81 2.67
N ASN A 796 7.72 15.53 2.53
CA ASN A 796 6.52 15.34 3.36
C ASN A 796 5.25 15.28 2.50
N GLN A 797 4.62 14.10 2.40
CA GLN A 797 3.42 13.86 1.60
C GLN A 797 2.20 14.69 2.07
N ALA A 798 2.20 15.21 3.30
CA ALA A 798 1.16 16.11 3.79
C ALA A 798 1.27 17.53 3.23
N THR A 799 2.44 17.92 2.71
CA THR A 799 2.73 19.28 2.22
C THR A 799 3.33 19.22 0.82
N VAL A 800 2.53 19.60 -0.18
CA VAL A 800 2.90 19.43 -1.60
C VAL A 800 3.06 20.77 -2.32
N PRO A 801 3.98 20.86 -3.31
CA PRO A 801 4.07 22.04 -4.15
C PRO A 801 2.85 22.15 -5.07
N LEU A 802 2.44 23.38 -5.37
CA LEU A 802 1.39 23.68 -6.34
C LEU A 802 1.91 24.67 -7.37
N ILE A 803 1.51 24.50 -8.62
CA ILE A 803 1.87 25.40 -9.73
C ILE A 803 0.64 26.07 -10.32
N LYS A 804 0.79 27.31 -10.78
CA LYS A 804 -0.22 28.05 -11.55
C LYS A 804 0.45 28.95 -12.58
N ASP A 805 -0.35 29.50 -13.49
CA ASP A 805 0.08 30.51 -14.46
C ASP A 805 1.29 30.08 -15.33
N PHE A 806 1.38 28.79 -15.66
CA PHE A 806 2.49 28.21 -16.43
C PHE A 806 2.57 28.81 -17.84
N ARG A 807 3.75 29.35 -18.19
CA ARG A 807 4.04 29.99 -19.48
C ARG A 807 5.43 29.59 -19.98
N THR A 808 5.56 29.40 -21.29
CA THR A 808 6.83 29.09 -21.95
C THR A 808 7.02 30.04 -23.13
N ILE A 809 8.22 30.58 -23.28
CA ILE A 809 8.60 31.52 -24.33
C ILE A 809 9.86 30.97 -24.99
N ALA A 810 9.86 30.88 -26.32
CA ALA A 810 11.05 30.57 -27.11
C ALA A 810 11.47 31.82 -27.89
N LEU A 811 12.76 32.17 -27.86
CA LEU A 811 13.31 33.38 -28.47
C LEU A 811 14.36 33.00 -29.51
N ALA A 812 14.39 33.77 -30.61
CA ALA A 812 15.26 33.53 -31.77
C ALA A 812 16.66 34.09 -31.55
#